data_AF-A9V8J0-F1
#
_entry.id   AF-A9V8J0-F1
#
_cell.length_a   1.000
_cell.length_b   1.000
_cell.length_c   1.000
_cell.angle_alpha   90.00
_cell.angle_beta   90.00
_cell.angle_gamma   90.00
#
_symmetry.space_group_name_H-M   'P 1'
#
loop_
_entity.id
_entity.type
_entity.pdbx_description
1 polymer ?
#
loop_
_entity_poly.entity_id
_entity_poly.type
_entity_poly.pdbx_seq_one_letter_code
_entity_poly.pdbx_strand_id
1 'polypeptide(L)'
;MATPTLASTPTSAQVLLEGWAEKQGKIRKQFRRRFWQLKGDGQFVYYVDPQIQRSRGVITIADPDIQILAGQQLQLHSEEPAWAGHWRKSTTTTWGQRLAIRTPRRCYFLGFETAGQCSLWADKLREAVAFFNRTGITAREAHRRSQLPGFLTDVARAEFLSRQYHEVIVIGAGVAGLAAAWHLRNSHRVEDVLVLEASDRAGGRVREIELPSLPGETFDAGASWIHGTVGNPIADLANSINMEKVVSTEGLQQQDVSLALFDQGEAIEPEDLQRAHACHKAVMEGLEEDIEGLVEAFEDRGEELPPDQPMSEAYARELHKRRYYKKADDRQKRLLGYLRSRDEEFNAAPFSTLSYNHFLEDEDPPGPQYVTRRMCDLIDHMLETVNVAYETEVVKVTHSFQDGHQVSFSSHASMSVPLEDAVYQVTTANGARYYARTVVVAVPLPVLQQERIEFVPPLPAKKQESIQRIGFGTLDKVFLHFERPFWDEDPVPEHARDCEYIASVDVANAADLHLCLGKAKQRLFTLHIPQSMPLHFLNYHRWFKLPVLTAMIYGEMAERLEGVSEKELEERLVGSLRRMYPTVAPELLQPKSVVATRWHRSPIQGSFSVMRLGASGQDMDNYAEPLLDDANSGGLFFAGEATDKDHYATVHGAFRSGRSAAERVVAAILHTTVNAAKEPLINDVFAIEKQIALDHTKLEEAAKQRSSLEAS
;
A
#
# COMPACT_ATOMS: atom_id res chain seq x y z
N MET A 1 9.30 28.84 60.50
CA MET A 1 8.74 27.78 59.64
C MET A 1 9.10 28.13 58.21
N ALA A 2 10.07 27.42 57.63
CA ALA A 2 10.46 27.56 56.24
C ALA A 2 10.18 26.20 55.57
N THR A 3 9.37 26.25 54.53
CA THR A 3 8.82 25.15 53.73
C THR A 3 9.94 24.45 52.93
N PRO A 4 9.94 23.11 52.81
CA PRO A 4 11.05 22.39 52.21
C PRO A 4 11.01 22.46 50.66
N THR A 5 12.20 22.56 50.09
CA THR A 5 12.53 22.44 48.67
C THR A 5 12.19 21.05 48.12
N LEU A 6 11.29 20.99 47.14
CA LEU A 6 11.11 19.82 46.28
C LEU A 6 12.30 19.71 45.34
N ALA A 7 13.08 18.65 45.49
CA ALA A 7 14.13 18.27 44.55
C ALA A 7 13.50 17.93 43.20
N SER A 8 13.93 18.60 42.14
CA SER A 8 13.58 18.25 40.76
C SER A 8 14.30 16.97 40.35
N THR A 9 13.56 15.87 40.28
CA THR A 9 14.00 14.65 39.59
C THR A 9 13.96 14.89 38.08
N PRO A 10 15.03 14.64 37.31
CA PRO A 10 14.98 14.82 35.87
C PRO A 10 14.29 13.61 35.21
N THR A 11 13.10 13.82 34.66
CA THR A 11 12.42 12.92 33.73
C THR A 11 13.08 13.03 32.36
N SER A 12 14.09 12.20 32.11
CA SER A 12 14.61 11.95 30.76
C SER A 12 14.84 10.46 30.63
N ALA A 13 14.23 9.82 29.62
CA ALA A 13 14.50 8.43 29.29
C ALA A 13 16.02 8.20 29.21
N GLN A 14 16.55 7.39 30.13
CA GLN A 14 17.98 7.16 30.23
C GLN A 14 18.38 6.07 29.23
N VAL A 15 18.74 6.47 28.00
CA VAL A 15 19.44 5.55 27.10
C VAL A 15 20.91 5.57 27.50
N LEU A 16 21.30 4.60 28.34
CA LEU A 16 22.67 4.47 28.81
C LEU A 16 23.45 3.57 27.85
N LEU A 17 24.24 4.16 26.96
CA LEU A 17 25.04 3.41 25.99
C LEU A 17 26.50 3.35 26.42
N GLU A 18 27.10 2.19 26.30
CA GLU A 18 28.54 2.02 26.50
C GLU A 18 29.28 2.36 25.21
N GLY A 19 30.30 3.22 25.31
CA GLY A 19 31.10 3.63 24.15
C GLY A 19 32.51 4.06 24.55
N TRP A 20 33.33 4.43 23.57
CA TRP A 20 34.75 4.68 23.80
C TRP A 20 35.14 6.07 23.29
N ALA A 21 35.51 7.00 24.18
CA ALA A 21 35.82 8.38 23.79
C ALA A 21 37.32 8.62 23.58
N GLU A 22 37.68 9.33 22.50
CA GLU A 22 39.04 9.87 22.27
C GLU A 22 39.05 11.41 22.35
N LYS A 23 40.19 11.99 22.75
CA LYS A 23 40.42 13.44 22.82
C LYS A 23 41.62 13.80 21.94
N GLN A 24 41.42 14.70 20.96
CA GLN A 24 42.45 15.37 20.13
C GLN A 24 43.08 14.59 18.96
N GLY A 25 42.27 13.91 18.14
CA GLY A 25 42.54 13.74 16.70
C GLY A 25 43.85 13.06 16.27
N LYS A 26 44.51 12.34 17.18
CA LYS A 26 45.67 11.49 16.88
C LYS A 26 45.42 10.12 17.48
N ILE A 27 45.39 9.08 16.65
CA ILE A 27 45.22 7.68 17.05
C ILE A 27 46.21 7.35 18.18
N ARG A 28 45.72 7.23 19.42
CA ARG A 28 46.55 6.79 20.56
C ARG A 28 46.03 5.49 21.19
N LYS A 29 46.99 4.76 21.79
CA LYS A 29 46.88 3.39 22.31
C LYS A 29 45.79 3.10 23.36
N GLN A 30 45.02 4.08 23.84
CA GLN A 30 44.10 3.89 24.97
C GLN A 30 42.78 4.65 24.79
N PHE A 31 41.80 3.94 24.24
CA PHE A 31 40.40 4.30 24.36
C PHE A 31 39.95 4.08 25.81
N ARG A 32 39.04 4.92 26.33
CA ARG A 32 38.43 4.70 27.65
C ARG A 32 36.92 4.53 27.53
N ARG A 33 36.38 3.47 28.15
CA ARG A 33 34.95 3.17 28.21
C ARG A 33 34.22 4.31 28.92
N ARG A 34 33.10 4.72 28.36
CA ARG A 34 32.23 5.82 28.80
C ARG A 34 30.79 5.42 28.62
N PHE A 35 29.94 6.03 29.42
CA PHE A 35 28.50 5.89 29.32
C PHE A 35 27.94 7.18 28.74
N TRP A 36 27.09 7.07 27.73
CA TRP A 36 26.57 8.21 26.97
C TRP A 36 25.07 8.35 27.19
N GLN A 37 24.59 9.59 27.22
CA GLN A 37 23.18 9.93 27.41
C GLN A 37 22.81 11.10 26.49
N LEU A 38 21.79 10.91 25.65
CA LEU A 38 21.12 12.01 24.97
C LEU A 38 20.11 12.65 25.92
N LYS A 39 20.19 13.96 26.11
CA LYS A 39 19.22 14.76 26.86
C LYS A 39 18.25 15.43 25.89
N GLY A 40 17.03 15.67 26.36
CA GLY A 40 15.94 16.27 25.56
C GLY A 40 16.20 17.69 25.06
N ASP A 41 17.32 18.30 25.44
CA ASP A 41 17.82 19.58 24.94
C ASP A 41 18.86 19.43 23.81
N GLY A 42 18.99 18.24 23.22
CA GLY A 42 19.98 17.94 22.17
C GLY A 42 21.42 17.85 22.69
N GLN A 43 21.62 17.71 23.99
CA GLN A 43 22.92 17.50 24.62
C GLN A 43 23.25 16.02 24.75
N PHE A 44 24.40 15.63 24.24
CA PHE A 44 25.01 14.33 24.45
C PHE A 44 26.00 14.42 25.61
N VAL A 45 25.62 13.90 26.77
CA VAL A 45 26.43 13.93 27.99
C VAL A 45 27.11 12.58 28.17
N TYR A 46 28.37 12.56 28.60
CA TYR A 46 29.06 11.31 28.92
C TYR A 46 29.64 11.26 30.32
N TYR A 47 29.64 10.05 30.87
CA TYR A 47 30.03 9.70 32.23
C TYR A 47 31.13 8.63 32.22
N VAL A 48 31.94 8.59 33.27
CA VAL A 48 32.92 7.51 33.48
C VAL A 48 32.25 6.29 34.11
N ASP A 49 31.23 6.54 34.93
CA ASP A 49 30.47 5.57 35.68
C ASP A 49 29.02 6.07 35.71
N PRO A 50 28.03 5.25 35.31
CA PRO A 50 26.64 5.67 35.25
C PRO A 50 26.01 5.88 36.64
N GLN A 51 26.60 5.28 37.69
CA GLN A 51 26.17 5.47 39.07
C GLN A 51 26.71 6.79 39.65
N ILE A 52 27.81 7.31 39.10
CA ILE A 52 28.40 8.58 39.51
C ILE A 52 27.87 9.66 38.54
N GLN A 53 26.82 10.39 38.94
CA GLN A 53 26.16 11.46 38.15
C GLN A 53 27.05 12.69 37.81
N ARG A 54 28.38 12.57 37.84
CA ARG A 54 29.31 13.63 37.47
C ARG A 54 29.69 13.50 36.00
N SER A 55 29.09 14.34 35.17
CA SER A 55 29.39 14.41 33.74
C SER A 55 30.86 14.77 33.49
N ARG A 56 31.46 14.14 32.48
CA ARG A 56 32.84 14.41 32.03
C ARG A 56 32.92 15.29 30.80
N GLY A 57 31.82 15.41 30.06
CA GLY A 57 31.69 16.36 28.96
C GLY A 57 30.30 16.30 28.32
N VAL A 58 30.01 17.34 27.54
CA VAL A 58 28.77 17.53 26.80
C VAL A 58 29.12 17.81 25.34
N ILE A 59 28.40 17.19 24.42
CA ILE A 59 28.43 17.45 22.98
C ILE A 59 27.04 17.97 22.61
N THR A 60 26.97 19.09 21.91
CA THR A 60 25.69 19.64 21.46
C THR A 60 25.53 19.35 19.97
N ILE A 61 24.43 18.71 19.56
CA ILE A 61 24.22 18.23 18.18
C ILE A 61 23.93 19.39 17.19
N ALA A 62 23.69 20.60 17.70
CA ALA A 62 23.42 21.81 16.91
C ALA A 62 24.68 22.58 16.45
N ASP A 63 25.86 21.95 16.43
CA ASP A 63 27.08 22.57 15.88
C ASP A 63 27.10 22.33 14.36
N PRO A 64 27.07 23.38 13.53
CA PRO A 64 26.88 23.28 12.06
C PRO A 64 28.01 22.51 11.37
N ASP A 65 29.13 22.34 12.05
CA ASP A 65 30.29 21.60 11.57
C ASP A 65 30.32 20.14 12.06
N ILE A 66 29.22 19.64 12.64
CA ILE A 66 29.09 18.23 13.02
C ILE A 66 28.90 17.36 11.79
N GLN A 67 29.81 16.40 11.61
CA GLN A 67 29.71 15.35 10.60
C GLN A 67 29.50 13.99 11.27
N ILE A 68 28.49 13.26 10.80
CA ILE A 68 28.21 11.89 11.21
C ILE A 68 28.76 10.96 10.12
N LEU A 69 29.82 10.23 10.46
CA LEU A 69 30.41 9.23 9.57
C LEU A 69 29.87 7.87 10.01
N ALA A 70 28.87 7.36 9.28
CA ALA A 70 28.36 6.00 9.49
C ALA A 70 29.12 5.01 8.62
N GLY A 71 29.32 3.79 9.12
CA GLY A 71 29.75 2.67 8.30
C GLY A 71 31.13 2.79 7.64
N GLN A 72 31.96 3.77 8.01
CA GLN A 72 33.33 3.84 7.51
C GLN A 72 34.22 2.84 8.26
N GLN A 73 34.80 1.89 7.53
CA GLN A 73 36.01 1.21 7.97
C GLN A 73 37.12 2.28 8.10
N LEU A 74 37.47 2.65 9.33
CA LEU A 74 38.72 3.36 9.58
C LEU A 74 39.86 2.38 9.32
N GLN A 75 40.57 2.56 8.19
CA GLN A 75 41.85 1.91 7.99
C GLN A 75 42.80 2.37 9.09
N LEU A 76 43.18 1.45 9.98
CA LEU A 76 44.35 1.62 10.83
C LEU A 76 45.54 1.73 9.87
N HIS A 77 46.19 2.89 9.77
CA HIS A 77 47.48 2.98 9.11
C HIS A 77 48.44 2.01 9.80
N SER A 78 48.72 0.91 9.12
CA SER A 78 49.60 -0.16 9.54
C SER A 78 51.04 0.24 9.30
N GLU A 79 51.57 1.10 10.16
CA GLU A 79 53.01 1.07 10.45
C GLU A 79 53.14 0.50 11.85
N GLU A 80 53.28 -0.82 11.92
CA GLU A 80 53.51 -1.54 13.17
C GLU A 80 54.79 -1.04 13.85
N PRO A 81 54.74 -0.55 15.10
CA PRO A 81 55.93 -0.44 15.91
C PRO A 81 56.04 -1.73 16.76
N ALA A 82 57.26 -2.26 16.86
CA ALA A 82 57.66 -3.57 17.40
C ALA A 82 57.24 -3.93 18.86
N TRP A 83 56.32 -3.20 19.48
CA TRP A 83 55.79 -3.46 20.82
C TRP A 83 54.38 -4.11 20.80
N ALA A 84 53.87 -4.54 19.64
CA ALA A 84 52.54 -5.16 19.46
C ALA A 84 52.37 -6.56 20.12
N GLY A 85 53.24 -6.96 21.05
CA GLY A 85 53.26 -8.28 21.68
C GLY A 85 52.38 -8.46 22.94
N HIS A 86 51.53 -7.50 23.33
CA HIS A 86 50.79 -7.58 24.60
C HIS A 86 49.26 -7.49 24.52
N TRP A 87 48.69 -7.56 23.33
CA TRP A 87 47.25 -7.77 23.20
C TRP A 87 46.97 -9.26 23.18
N ARG A 88 46.56 -9.82 24.33
CA ARG A 88 45.90 -11.13 24.35
C ARG A 88 44.72 -11.06 23.38
N LYS A 89 44.77 -11.91 22.35
CA LYS A 89 43.63 -12.28 21.51
C LYS A 89 42.48 -12.73 22.43
N SER A 90 41.59 -11.81 22.78
CA SER A 90 40.23 -12.16 23.17
C SER A 90 39.49 -12.45 21.87
N THR A 91 39.22 -13.72 21.66
CA THR A 91 38.33 -14.24 20.63
C THR A 91 37.00 -13.47 20.59
N THR A 92 36.51 -13.21 19.37
CA THR A 92 35.14 -12.76 19.02
C THR A 92 34.68 -11.36 19.47
N THR A 93 35.33 -10.30 18.98
CA THR A 93 34.60 -9.04 18.69
C THR A 93 35.28 -8.33 17.53
N THR A 94 34.82 -8.60 16.31
CA THR A 94 35.15 -7.78 15.13
C THR A 94 34.59 -6.39 15.37
N TRP A 95 35.47 -5.39 15.54
CA TRP A 95 35.10 -3.99 15.73
C TRP A 95 34.62 -3.33 14.43
N GLY A 96 33.65 -3.94 13.75
CA GLY A 96 33.16 -3.52 12.43
C GLY A 96 32.05 -2.47 12.43
N GLN A 97 31.41 -2.22 13.59
CA GLN A 97 30.22 -1.37 13.69
C GLN A 97 30.51 -0.18 14.60
N ARG A 98 30.81 0.97 13.98
CA ARG A 98 31.15 2.22 14.68
C ARG A 98 30.44 3.40 14.04
N LEU A 99 30.03 4.34 14.88
CA LEU A 99 29.58 5.66 14.48
C LEU A 99 30.62 6.69 14.88
N ALA A 100 31.06 7.53 13.95
CA ALA A 100 31.95 8.65 14.28
C ALA A 100 31.18 9.97 14.23
N ILE A 101 31.30 10.76 15.29
CA ILE A 101 30.81 12.13 15.36
C ILE A 101 32.03 13.05 15.32
N ARG A 102 32.24 13.74 14.21
CA ARG A 102 33.31 14.72 14.04
C ARG A 102 32.73 16.12 14.29
N THR A 103 33.40 16.89 15.14
CA THR A 103 33.16 18.32 15.37
C THR A 103 34.43 19.08 14.95
N PRO A 104 34.41 20.43 14.86
CA PRO A 104 35.59 21.23 14.50
C PRO A 104 36.83 20.94 15.36
N ARG A 105 36.61 20.55 16.62
CA ARG A 105 37.66 20.40 17.61
C ARG A 105 37.98 18.94 17.94
N ARG A 106 37.09 17.97 17.63
CA ARG A 106 37.15 16.60 18.16
C ARG A 106 36.50 15.59 17.23
N CYS A 107 36.93 14.33 17.31
CA CYS A 107 36.19 13.20 16.73
C CYS A 107 35.86 12.23 17.87
N TYR A 108 34.60 11.80 17.95
CA TYR A 108 34.07 10.88 18.94
C TYR A 108 33.66 9.60 18.24
N PHE A 109 33.99 8.45 18.81
CA PHE A 109 33.61 7.15 18.27
C PHE A 109 32.65 6.44 19.22
N LEU A 110 31.53 5.96 18.69
CA LEU A 110 30.58 5.11 19.40
C LEU A 110 30.72 3.71 18.82
N GLY A 111 30.89 2.71 19.68
CA GLY A 111 30.87 1.30 19.29
C GLY A 111 29.52 0.71 19.67
N PHE A 112 28.95 -0.12 18.81
CA PHE A 112 27.65 -0.76 19.03
C PHE A 112 27.81 -2.28 19.05
N GLU A 113 26.92 -2.96 19.77
CA GLU A 113 26.93 -4.43 19.84
C GLU A 113 26.44 -5.05 18.53
N THR A 114 25.50 -4.39 17.84
CA THR A 114 24.96 -4.87 16.55
C THR A 114 25.04 -3.80 15.45
N ALA A 115 25.08 -4.26 14.19
CA ALA A 115 25.02 -3.39 13.02
C ALA A 115 23.71 -2.58 12.97
N GLY A 116 22.57 -3.21 13.29
CA GLY A 116 21.27 -2.55 13.33
C GLY A 116 21.19 -1.42 14.35
N GLN A 117 21.77 -1.60 15.54
CA GLN A 117 21.89 -0.52 16.53
C GLN A 117 22.76 0.65 16.02
N CYS A 118 23.85 0.33 15.31
CA CYS A 118 24.73 1.33 14.71
C CYS A 118 24.01 2.15 13.62
N SER A 119 23.27 1.49 12.72
CA SER A 119 22.50 2.15 11.65
C SER A 119 21.37 3.01 12.21
N LEU A 120 20.54 2.44 13.11
CA LEU A 120 19.43 3.17 13.75
C LEU A 120 19.90 4.46 14.43
N TRP A 121 21.03 4.39 15.14
CA TRP A 121 21.60 5.58 15.79
C TRP A 121 22.23 6.56 14.82
N ALA A 122 22.82 6.08 13.73
CA ALA A 122 23.36 6.93 12.69
C ALA A 122 22.25 7.75 12.02
N ASP A 123 21.10 7.13 11.76
CA ASP A 123 19.98 7.77 11.08
C ASP A 123 19.27 8.77 11.99
N LYS A 124 18.99 8.39 13.25
CA LYS A 124 18.47 9.32 14.27
C LYS A 124 19.36 10.56 14.46
N LEU A 125 20.67 10.37 14.46
CA LEU A 125 21.61 11.48 14.61
C LEU A 125 21.68 12.33 13.33
N ARG A 126 21.60 11.72 12.15
CA ARG A 126 21.58 12.44 10.87
C ARG A 126 20.34 13.30 10.71
N GLU A 127 19.17 12.77 11.08
CA GLU A 127 17.91 13.51 11.09
C GLU A 127 17.98 14.71 12.04
N ALA A 128 18.52 14.51 13.24
CA ALA A 128 18.71 15.59 14.20
C ALA A 128 19.67 16.68 13.66
N VAL A 129 20.82 16.31 13.11
CA VAL A 129 21.78 17.26 12.51
C VAL A 129 21.17 17.99 11.31
N ALA A 130 20.48 17.28 10.41
CA ALA A 130 19.83 17.88 9.25
C ALA A 130 18.73 18.87 9.66
N PHE A 131 17.96 18.56 10.70
CA PHE A 131 16.99 19.47 11.29
C PHE A 131 17.64 20.76 11.81
N PHE A 132 18.70 20.66 12.62
CA PHE A 132 19.38 21.85 13.17
C PHE A 132 20.10 22.68 12.09
N ASN A 133 20.71 22.02 11.10
CA ASN A 133 21.41 22.70 10.00
C ASN A 133 20.44 23.45 9.06
N ARG A 134 19.26 22.88 8.77
CA ARG A 134 18.24 23.55 7.95
C ARG A 134 17.60 24.73 8.65
N THR A 135 17.41 24.65 9.96
CA THR A 135 16.67 25.66 10.72
C THR A 135 17.56 26.79 11.26
N GLY A 136 18.88 26.56 11.40
CA GLY A 136 19.81 27.55 11.96
C GLY A 136 19.62 27.83 13.45
N ILE A 137 18.80 27.02 14.14
CA ILE A 137 18.41 27.22 15.54
C ILE A 137 19.40 26.47 16.45
N THR A 138 20.08 27.19 17.35
CA THR A 138 21.00 26.56 18.33
C THR A 138 20.23 25.81 19.42
N ALA A 139 20.81 24.78 20.05
CA ALA A 139 20.17 24.03 21.15
C ALA A 139 19.67 24.92 22.32
N ARG A 140 20.40 26.01 22.59
CA ARG A 140 20.05 26.98 23.64
C ARG A 140 18.87 27.87 23.23
N GLU A 141 18.75 28.14 21.93
CA GLU A 141 17.64 28.85 21.31
C GLU A 141 16.40 27.94 21.21
N ALA A 142 16.58 26.65 20.87
CA ALA A 142 15.54 25.62 20.88
C ALA A 142 14.92 25.44 22.28
N HIS A 143 15.73 25.36 23.34
CA HIS A 143 15.24 25.31 24.72
C HIS A 143 14.50 26.58 25.16
N ARG A 144 14.88 27.74 24.62
CA ARG A 144 14.18 29.01 24.90
C ARG A 144 12.88 29.11 24.09
N ARG A 145 12.89 28.60 22.85
CA ARG A 145 11.74 28.59 21.93
C ARG A 145 10.73 27.49 22.25
N SER A 146 11.12 26.41 22.94
CA SER A 146 10.19 25.41 23.49
C SER A 146 9.28 25.93 24.59
N GLN A 147 9.51 27.16 25.06
CA GLN A 147 8.59 27.89 25.94
C GLN A 147 7.62 28.81 25.16
N LEU A 148 7.72 28.88 23.83
CA LEU A 148 6.81 29.61 22.95
C LEU A 148 5.77 28.65 22.34
N PRO A 149 4.49 29.05 22.20
CA PRO A 149 3.48 28.26 21.52
C PRO A 149 3.87 28.02 20.05
N GLY A 150 3.89 26.75 19.60
CA GLY A 150 4.18 26.36 18.21
C GLY A 150 5.59 25.82 17.91
N PHE A 151 6.56 25.90 18.84
CA PHE A 151 7.83 25.13 18.71
C PHE A 151 7.68 23.69 19.22
N LEU A 152 6.71 23.49 20.11
CA LEU A 152 6.34 22.18 20.64
C LEU A 152 5.87 21.23 19.55
N THR A 153 5.37 21.67 18.40
CA THR A 153 4.89 20.78 17.32
C THR A 153 6.00 19.92 16.70
N ASP A 154 7.23 20.42 16.59
CA ASP A 154 8.34 19.64 15.99
C ASP A 154 9.02 18.70 16.99
N VAL A 155 9.11 19.09 18.27
CA VAL A 155 9.59 18.20 19.35
C VAL A 155 8.51 17.19 19.74
N ALA A 156 7.24 17.61 19.74
CA ALA A 156 6.10 16.70 19.87
C ALA A 156 6.08 15.72 18.70
N ARG A 157 6.54 16.06 17.49
CA ARG A 157 6.67 15.10 16.38
C ARG A 157 7.71 14.00 16.66
N ALA A 158 8.81 14.32 17.33
CA ALA A 158 9.79 13.32 17.79
C ALA A 158 9.31 12.53 19.03
N GLU A 159 8.54 13.17 19.91
CA GLU A 159 7.90 12.54 21.07
C GLU A 159 6.71 11.65 20.64
N PHE A 160 5.99 12.04 19.60
CA PHE A 160 4.93 11.32 18.89
C PHE A 160 5.44 10.03 18.26
N LEU A 161 6.60 10.08 17.61
CA LEU A 161 7.31 8.89 17.13
C LEU A 161 7.82 7.98 18.28
N SER A 162 7.83 8.46 19.52
CA SER A 162 8.20 7.69 20.71
C SER A 162 7.00 7.18 21.52
N ARG A 163 5.78 7.63 21.19
CA ARG A 163 4.56 7.12 21.82
C ARG A 163 4.26 5.75 21.22
N GLN A 164 3.96 4.79 22.09
CA GLN A 164 3.37 3.54 21.64
C GLN A 164 1.88 3.72 21.31
N TYR A 165 1.27 4.87 21.64
CA TYR A 165 -0.15 5.16 21.39
C TYR A 165 -0.34 6.20 20.29
N HIS A 166 -1.32 5.96 19.42
CA HIS A 166 -1.77 6.84 18.35
C HIS A 166 -3.30 6.97 18.35
N GLU A 167 -3.86 8.10 17.91
CA GLU A 167 -5.32 8.22 17.77
C GLU A 167 -5.84 7.28 16.67
N VAL A 168 -5.17 7.27 15.52
CA VAL A 168 -5.46 6.36 14.41
C VAL A 168 -4.20 5.66 13.92
N ILE A 169 -4.26 4.33 13.80
CA ILE A 169 -3.26 3.54 13.07
C ILE A 169 -3.85 3.08 11.74
N VAL A 170 -3.12 3.27 10.65
CA VAL A 170 -3.44 2.70 9.34
C VAL A 170 -2.45 1.58 9.04
N ILE A 171 -2.93 0.40 8.66
CA ILE A 171 -2.09 -0.76 8.33
C ILE A 171 -2.02 -0.89 6.81
N GLY A 172 -0.84 -0.65 6.24
CA GLY A 172 -0.54 -0.66 4.81
C GLY A 172 -0.43 0.74 4.21
N ALA A 173 0.70 1.05 3.58
CA ALA A 173 0.97 2.32 2.87
C ALA A 173 0.74 2.20 1.36
N GLY A 174 -0.25 1.40 0.93
CA GLY A 174 -0.80 1.46 -0.42
C GLY A 174 -1.67 2.71 -0.63
N VAL A 175 -2.17 2.91 -1.85
CA VAL A 175 -3.02 4.07 -2.20
C VAL A 175 -4.19 4.26 -1.22
N ALA A 176 -4.89 3.18 -0.85
CA ALA A 176 -6.01 3.26 0.09
C ALA A 176 -5.61 3.72 1.49
N GLY A 177 -4.54 3.15 2.06
CA GLY A 177 -4.07 3.53 3.38
C GLY A 177 -3.51 4.95 3.42
N LEU A 178 -2.76 5.34 2.39
CA LEU A 178 -2.26 6.71 2.26
C LEU A 178 -3.39 7.71 2.07
N ALA A 179 -4.39 7.41 1.23
CA ALA A 179 -5.56 8.26 1.04
C ALA A 179 -6.33 8.42 2.36
N ALA A 180 -6.54 7.34 3.12
CA ALA A 180 -7.16 7.41 4.44
C ALA A 180 -6.37 8.33 5.39
N ALA A 181 -5.06 8.12 5.51
CA ALA A 181 -4.21 8.93 6.38
C ALA A 181 -4.16 10.41 5.94
N TRP A 182 -4.05 10.66 4.64
CA TRP A 182 -4.00 11.99 4.05
C TRP A 182 -5.30 12.75 4.30
N HIS A 183 -6.46 12.12 4.07
CA HIS A 183 -7.76 12.72 4.35
C HIS A 183 -7.99 12.96 5.85
N LEU A 184 -7.57 12.04 6.73
CA LEU A 184 -7.65 12.23 8.18
C LEU A 184 -6.85 13.44 8.63
N ARG A 185 -5.60 13.57 8.17
CA ARG A 185 -4.71 14.70 8.49
C ARG A 185 -5.25 16.03 7.94
N ASN A 186 -5.79 16.02 6.73
CA ASN A 186 -6.37 17.21 6.08
C ASN A 186 -7.76 17.58 6.63
N SER A 187 -8.43 16.71 7.38
CA SER A 187 -9.70 17.04 8.05
C SER A 187 -9.54 18.06 9.18
N HIS A 188 -8.30 18.27 9.66
CA HIS A 188 -7.97 19.04 10.86
C HIS A 188 -8.68 18.57 12.15
N ARG A 189 -9.23 17.35 12.15
CA ARG A 189 -9.89 16.74 13.32
C ARG A 189 -9.08 15.62 13.95
N VAL A 190 -8.23 14.96 13.18
CA VAL A 190 -7.34 13.89 13.62
C VAL A 190 -5.92 14.32 13.33
N GLU A 191 -5.18 14.67 14.38
CA GLU A 191 -3.78 15.07 14.24
C GLU A 191 -2.85 13.84 14.34
N ASP A 192 -3.23 12.81 15.09
CA ASP A 192 -2.37 11.66 15.36
C ASP A 192 -2.71 10.46 14.47
N VAL A 193 -2.05 10.40 13.31
CA VAL A 193 -2.15 9.27 12.38
C VAL A 193 -0.77 8.68 12.14
N LEU A 194 -0.64 7.37 12.36
CA LEU A 194 0.54 6.59 11.98
C LEU A 194 0.16 5.52 10.95
N VAL A 195 0.89 5.47 9.83
CA VAL A 195 0.78 4.37 8.87
C VAL A 195 1.89 3.34 9.15
N LEU A 196 1.55 2.06 9.23
CA LEU A 196 2.48 0.95 9.39
C LEU A 196 2.60 0.20 8.06
N GLU A 197 3.80 0.18 7.49
CA GLU A 197 4.09 -0.46 6.20
C GLU A 197 5.08 -1.60 6.37
N ALA A 198 4.73 -2.78 5.83
CA ALA A 198 5.55 -3.97 5.97
C ALA A 198 6.84 -3.90 5.13
N SER A 199 6.80 -3.22 3.98
CA SER A 199 7.96 -3.04 3.10
C SER A 199 8.80 -1.81 3.45
N ASP A 200 9.90 -1.65 2.73
CA ASP A 200 10.80 -0.50 2.79
C ASP A 200 10.31 0.72 1.99
N ARG A 201 9.12 0.64 1.37
CA ARG A 201 8.57 1.70 0.52
C ARG A 201 7.05 1.85 0.65
N ALA A 202 6.54 3.01 0.28
CA ALA A 202 5.12 3.23 0.12
C ALA A 202 4.63 2.89 -1.31
N GLY A 203 3.33 2.98 -1.53
CA GLY A 203 2.68 2.83 -2.84
C GLY A 203 2.04 1.45 -3.07
N GLY A 204 2.53 0.41 -2.39
CA GLY A 204 1.98 -0.94 -2.52
C GLY A 204 2.04 -1.42 -3.98
N ARG A 205 0.87 -1.59 -4.60
CA ARG A 205 0.75 -2.01 -6.02
C ARG A 205 0.98 -0.88 -7.03
N VAL A 206 1.08 0.36 -6.59
CA VAL A 206 1.74 1.41 -7.36
C VAL A 206 3.24 1.24 -7.13
N ARG A 207 3.95 0.81 -8.18
CA ARG A 207 5.37 0.46 -8.12
C ARG A 207 6.05 0.83 -9.43
N GLU A 208 7.15 1.56 -9.33
CA GLU A 208 8.05 1.80 -10.44
C GLU A 208 9.14 0.72 -10.53
N ILE A 209 9.67 0.55 -11.75
CA ILE A 209 10.87 -0.21 -12.05
C ILE A 209 11.75 0.59 -13.01
N GLU A 210 13.04 0.28 -13.00
CA GLU A 210 14.01 0.78 -13.96
C GLU A 210 14.42 -0.36 -14.91
N LEU A 211 14.68 -0.02 -16.17
CA LEU A 211 15.27 -0.95 -17.12
C LEU A 211 16.80 -0.76 -17.12
N PRO A 212 17.61 -1.80 -16.90
CA PRO A 212 19.08 -1.66 -16.80
C PRO A 212 19.74 -0.98 -18.00
N SER A 213 19.11 -1.07 -19.17
CA SER A 213 19.61 -0.51 -20.42
C SER A 213 19.02 0.87 -20.78
N LEU A 214 18.15 1.44 -19.93
CA LEU A 214 17.62 2.80 -20.00
C LEU A 214 17.75 3.50 -18.62
N PRO A 215 18.96 3.85 -18.19
CA PRO A 215 19.16 4.50 -16.90
C PRO A 215 18.48 5.88 -16.87
N GLY A 216 17.77 6.16 -15.78
CA GLY A 216 17.04 7.42 -15.58
C GLY A 216 15.60 7.43 -16.09
N GLU A 217 15.17 6.37 -16.78
CA GLU A 217 13.77 6.19 -17.16
C GLU A 217 13.08 5.20 -16.21
N THR A 218 11.92 5.59 -15.67
CA THR A 218 11.09 4.76 -14.80
C THR A 218 9.84 4.29 -15.53
N PHE A 219 9.39 3.09 -15.20
CA PHE A 219 8.19 2.47 -15.75
C PHE A 219 7.31 1.94 -14.64
N ASP A 220 5.99 2.08 -14.77
CA ASP A 220 5.04 1.52 -13.82
C ASP A 220 4.93 -0.01 -14.00
N ALA A 221 5.50 -0.75 -13.05
CA ALA A 221 5.35 -2.20 -12.93
C ALA A 221 3.92 -2.61 -12.50
N GLY A 222 3.20 -1.70 -11.85
CA GLY A 222 1.80 -1.90 -11.44
C GLY A 222 0.83 -1.07 -12.27
N ALA A 223 0.05 -0.22 -11.61
CA ALA A 223 -0.94 0.62 -12.28
C ALA A 223 -0.29 1.67 -13.21
N SER A 224 -0.77 1.75 -14.45
CA SER A 224 -0.30 2.74 -15.45
C SER A 224 -1.42 3.55 -16.10
N TRP A 225 -2.69 3.22 -15.82
CA TRP A 225 -3.85 3.86 -16.42
C TRP A 225 -4.63 4.71 -15.40
N ILE A 226 -5.19 5.81 -15.92
CA ILE A 226 -6.24 6.60 -15.27
C ILE A 226 -7.48 6.46 -16.14
N HIS A 227 -8.44 5.64 -15.69
CA HIS A 227 -9.69 5.37 -16.41
C HIS A 227 -10.69 6.50 -16.18
N GLY A 228 -10.98 7.24 -17.24
CA GLY A 228 -11.89 8.38 -17.22
C GLY A 228 -11.41 9.57 -16.40
N THR A 229 -12.05 10.72 -16.63
CA THR A 229 -11.76 11.96 -15.89
C THR A 229 -12.93 12.48 -15.10
N VAL A 230 -14.15 12.16 -15.51
CA VAL A 230 -15.35 12.75 -14.93
C VAL A 230 -15.67 12.02 -13.64
N GLY A 231 -15.53 12.70 -12.50
CA GLY A 231 -15.76 12.12 -11.18
C GLY A 231 -14.64 11.19 -10.69
N ASN A 232 -13.53 11.08 -11.43
CA ASN A 232 -12.37 10.30 -11.02
C ASN A 232 -11.40 11.15 -10.16
N PRO A 233 -11.28 10.89 -8.85
CA PRO A 233 -10.44 11.69 -7.96
C PRO A 233 -8.94 11.58 -8.29
N ILE A 234 -8.51 10.50 -8.94
CA ILE A 234 -7.12 10.33 -9.36
C ILE A 234 -6.81 11.23 -10.55
N ALA A 235 -7.76 11.44 -11.46
CA ALA A 235 -7.58 12.38 -12.56
C ALA A 235 -7.42 13.82 -12.03
N ASP A 236 -8.24 14.21 -11.07
CA ASP A 236 -8.16 15.52 -10.41
C ASP A 236 -6.80 15.71 -9.70
N LEU A 237 -6.37 14.70 -8.94
CA LEU A 237 -5.09 14.71 -8.23
C LEU A 237 -3.90 14.75 -9.20
N ALA A 238 -3.93 13.94 -10.26
CA ALA A 238 -2.91 13.94 -11.30
C ALA A 238 -2.82 15.30 -12.02
N ASN A 239 -3.92 16.04 -12.13
CA ASN A 239 -3.93 17.39 -12.69
C ASN A 239 -3.37 18.43 -11.70
N SER A 240 -3.71 18.33 -10.41
CA SER A 240 -3.25 19.30 -9.40
C SER A 240 -1.74 19.27 -9.20
N ILE A 241 -1.10 18.11 -9.39
CA ILE A 241 0.36 17.93 -9.29
C ILE A 241 1.10 18.05 -10.64
N ASN A 242 0.40 18.38 -11.73
CA ASN A 242 0.95 18.40 -13.10
C ASN A 242 1.68 17.10 -13.50
N MET A 243 1.09 15.94 -13.16
CA MET A 243 1.68 14.63 -13.44
C MET A 243 1.85 14.38 -14.95
N GLU A 244 2.98 13.79 -15.36
CA GLU A 244 3.23 13.36 -16.73
C GLU A 244 2.23 12.26 -17.10
N LYS A 245 1.41 12.52 -18.12
CA LYS A 245 0.42 11.58 -18.65
C LYS A 245 0.10 11.89 -20.10
N VAL A 246 -0.24 10.87 -20.86
CA VAL A 246 -0.66 10.97 -22.26
C VAL A 246 -2.06 10.40 -22.43
N VAL A 247 -2.81 10.93 -23.40
CA VAL A 247 -4.16 10.40 -23.70
C VAL A 247 -4.01 8.96 -24.18
N SER A 248 -4.72 8.04 -23.52
CA SER A 248 -4.82 6.66 -23.99
C SER A 248 -5.66 6.64 -25.26
N THR A 249 -5.25 5.80 -26.21
CA THR A 249 -6.07 5.51 -27.39
C THR A 249 -7.16 4.48 -27.11
N GLU A 250 -7.16 3.88 -25.91
CA GLU A 250 -8.26 3.05 -25.42
C GLU A 250 -9.47 3.94 -25.09
N GLY A 251 -10.64 3.59 -25.64
CA GLY A 251 -11.91 4.28 -25.35
C GLY A 251 -12.25 5.47 -26.26
N LEU A 252 -11.42 5.84 -27.24
CA LEU A 252 -11.84 6.77 -28.29
C LEU A 252 -12.84 6.06 -29.21
N GLN A 253 -14.14 6.25 -28.93
CA GLN A 253 -15.19 5.91 -29.87
C GLN A 253 -14.92 6.66 -31.18
N GLN A 254 -14.73 5.90 -32.26
CA GLN A 254 -14.62 6.27 -33.68
C GLN A 254 -13.19 6.20 -34.27
N GLN A 255 -13.02 5.18 -35.13
CA GLN A 255 -12.19 5.13 -36.34
C GLN A 255 -10.67 5.01 -36.27
N ASP A 256 -9.99 5.12 -35.13
CA ASP A 256 -8.52 5.13 -35.14
C ASP A 256 -7.81 3.78 -34.86
N VAL A 257 -6.84 3.53 -35.72
CA VAL A 257 -6.00 2.34 -35.94
C VAL A 257 -5.01 2.10 -34.78
N SER A 258 -5.50 1.84 -33.57
CA SER A 258 -4.65 1.72 -32.37
C SER A 258 -4.17 0.31 -32.06
N LEU A 259 -4.77 -0.73 -32.66
CA LEU A 259 -4.44 -2.13 -32.42
C LEU A 259 -4.20 -2.88 -33.74
N ALA A 260 -3.05 -3.53 -33.86
CA ALA A 260 -2.73 -4.46 -34.92
C ALA A 260 -2.72 -5.90 -34.37
N LEU A 261 -3.30 -6.84 -35.12
CA LEU A 261 -3.32 -8.25 -34.76
C LEU A 261 -2.44 -9.03 -35.73
N PHE A 262 -1.64 -9.95 -35.19
CA PHE A 262 -0.85 -10.91 -35.96
C PHE A 262 -1.34 -12.33 -35.69
N ASP A 263 -1.91 -13.00 -36.69
CA ASP A 263 -2.27 -14.42 -36.60
C ASP A 263 -1.19 -15.24 -37.29
N GLN A 264 -0.50 -16.09 -36.53
CA GLN A 264 0.58 -16.94 -37.06
C GLN A 264 1.72 -16.15 -37.74
N GLY A 265 1.94 -14.89 -37.32
CA GLY A 265 2.95 -13.99 -37.88
C GLY A 265 2.47 -13.12 -39.04
N GLU A 266 1.26 -13.34 -39.55
CA GLU A 266 0.67 -12.50 -40.59
C GLU A 266 -0.17 -11.38 -39.97
N ALA A 267 0.09 -10.13 -40.35
CA ALA A 267 -0.73 -8.99 -39.97
C ALA A 267 -2.15 -9.14 -40.54
N ILE A 268 -3.15 -8.89 -39.70
CA ILE A 268 -4.56 -8.97 -40.08
C ILE A 268 -5.00 -7.67 -40.71
N GLU A 269 -5.60 -7.76 -41.91
CA GLU A 269 -6.16 -6.62 -42.61
C GLU A 269 -7.24 -5.91 -41.77
N PRO A 270 -7.30 -4.56 -41.79
CA PRO A 270 -8.24 -3.79 -40.99
C PRO A 270 -9.71 -4.23 -41.16
N GLU A 271 -10.13 -4.60 -42.36
CA GLU A 271 -11.50 -5.07 -42.62
C GLU A 271 -11.82 -6.40 -41.90
N ASP A 272 -10.86 -7.31 -41.82
CA ASP A 272 -11.01 -8.58 -41.11
C ASP A 272 -11.10 -8.34 -39.60
N LEU A 273 -10.22 -7.47 -39.08
CA LEU A 273 -10.17 -7.13 -37.66
C LEU A 273 -11.43 -6.36 -37.23
N GLN A 274 -11.94 -5.45 -38.05
CA GLN A 274 -13.19 -4.73 -37.80
C GLN A 274 -14.39 -5.68 -37.76
N ARG A 275 -14.46 -6.67 -38.66
CA ARG A 275 -15.53 -7.70 -38.63
C ARG A 275 -15.46 -8.56 -37.38
N ALA A 276 -14.25 -8.92 -36.93
CA ALA A 276 -14.06 -9.66 -35.68
C ALA A 276 -14.48 -8.82 -34.46
N HIS A 277 -14.05 -7.55 -34.39
CA HIS A 277 -14.45 -6.61 -33.35
C HIS A 277 -15.96 -6.44 -33.29
N ALA A 278 -16.61 -6.18 -34.43
CA ALA A 278 -18.07 -6.02 -34.48
C ALA A 278 -18.80 -7.27 -33.97
N CYS A 279 -18.30 -8.46 -34.29
CA CYS A 279 -18.86 -9.70 -33.76
C CYS A 279 -18.64 -9.82 -32.25
N HIS A 280 -17.41 -9.63 -31.79
CA HIS A 280 -17.05 -9.75 -30.38
C HIS A 280 -17.86 -8.78 -29.53
N LYS A 281 -17.92 -7.51 -29.95
CA LYS A 281 -18.73 -6.46 -29.33
C LYS A 281 -20.20 -6.86 -29.25
N ALA A 282 -20.78 -7.33 -30.36
CA ALA A 282 -22.18 -7.74 -30.37
C ALA A 282 -22.45 -8.95 -29.44
N VAL A 283 -21.47 -9.82 -29.19
CA VAL A 283 -21.59 -10.89 -28.20
C VAL A 283 -21.61 -10.30 -26.80
N MET A 284 -20.67 -9.41 -26.45
CA MET A 284 -20.62 -8.77 -25.13
C MET A 284 -21.87 -7.94 -24.83
N GLU A 285 -22.33 -7.10 -25.77
CA GLU A 285 -23.60 -6.36 -25.65
C GLU A 285 -24.78 -7.31 -25.44
N GLY A 286 -24.79 -8.48 -26.10
CA GLY A 286 -25.84 -9.47 -25.92
C GLY A 286 -25.80 -10.21 -24.57
N LEU A 287 -24.64 -10.28 -23.93
CA LEU A 287 -24.48 -10.80 -22.58
C LEU A 287 -24.93 -9.77 -21.55
N GLU A 288 -24.56 -8.50 -21.77
CA GLU A 288 -24.99 -7.34 -20.98
C GLU A 288 -26.52 -7.25 -20.93
N GLU A 289 -27.17 -7.21 -22.09
CA GLU A 289 -28.63 -7.18 -22.19
C GLU A 289 -29.31 -8.40 -21.51
N ASP A 290 -28.70 -9.59 -21.60
CA ASP A 290 -29.24 -10.83 -21.01
C ASP A 290 -29.14 -10.80 -19.48
N ILE A 291 -28.02 -10.33 -18.91
CA ILE A 291 -27.85 -10.26 -17.46
C ILE A 291 -28.64 -9.10 -16.85
N GLU A 292 -28.67 -7.91 -17.48
CA GLU A 292 -29.46 -6.77 -17.00
C GLU A 292 -30.95 -7.13 -16.93
N GLY A 293 -31.48 -7.74 -18.00
CA GLY A 293 -32.86 -8.20 -18.02
C GLY A 293 -33.15 -9.32 -17.01
N LEU A 294 -32.16 -10.16 -16.69
CA LEU A 294 -32.28 -11.15 -15.61
C LEU A 294 -32.30 -10.48 -14.23
N VAL A 295 -31.40 -9.55 -13.96
CA VAL A 295 -31.32 -8.79 -12.69
C VAL A 295 -32.62 -8.06 -12.45
N GLU A 296 -33.06 -7.23 -13.40
CA GLU A 296 -34.32 -6.46 -13.30
C GLU A 296 -35.51 -7.40 -13.01
N ALA A 297 -35.63 -8.50 -13.77
CA ALA A 297 -36.74 -9.42 -13.62
C ALA A 297 -36.77 -10.13 -12.25
N PHE A 298 -35.61 -10.46 -11.67
CA PHE A 298 -35.52 -11.15 -10.38
C PHE A 298 -35.65 -10.18 -9.20
N GLU A 299 -35.08 -8.98 -9.30
CA GLU A 299 -35.27 -7.90 -8.33
C GLU A 299 -36.75 -7.53 -8.18
N ASP A 300 -37.48 -7.39 -9.30
CA ASP A 300 -38.92 -7.12 -9.32
C ASP A 300 -39.74 -8.20 -8.58
N ARG A 301 -39.26 -9.44 -8.55
CA ARG A 301 -39.90 -10.56 -7.85
C ARG A 301 -39.41 -10.73 -6.41
N GLY A 302 -38.38 -10.00 -5.99
CA GLY A 302 -37.69 -10.21 -4.71
C GLY A 302 -37.06 -11.60 -4.60
N GLU A 303 -36.61 -12.15 -5.73
CA GLU A 303 -36.00 -13.48 -5.83
C GLU A 303 -34.48 -13.35 -5.99
N GLU A 304 -33.74 -14.35 -5.52
CA GLU A 304 -32.30 -14.45 -5.79
C GLU A 304 -32.06 -14.84 -7.25
N LEU A 305 -30.99 -14.29 -7.84
CA LEU A 305 -30.53 -14.66 -9.17
C LEU A 305 -30.36 -16.19 -9.30
N PRO A 306 -30.52 -16.75 -10.51
CA PRO A 306 -30.23 -18.15 -10.74
C PRO A 306 -28.77 -18.48 -10.38
N PRO A 307 -28.45 -19.76 -10.10
CA PRO A 307 -27.08 -20.17 -9.80
C PRO A 307 -26.08 -19.64 -10.83
N ASP A 308 -25.02 -19.04 -10.34
CA ASP A 308 -23.98 -18.41 -11.16
C ASP A 308 -23.32 -19.42 -12.12
N GLN A 309 -22.84 -18.91 -13.25
CA GLN A 309 -22.18 -19.68 -14.31
C GLN A 309 -20.91 -18.97 -14.80
N PRO A 310 -19.95 -19.70 -15.38
CA PRO A 310 -18.74 -19.06 -15.90
C PRO A 310 -19.04 -18.16 -17.09
N MET A 311 -18.38 -17.00 -17.15
CA MET A 311 -18.42 -16.10 -18.32
C MET A 311 -18.12 -16.84 -19.62
N SER A 312 -17.23 -17.84 -19.61
CA SER A 312 -16.90 -18.63 -20.80
C SER A 312 -18.09 -19.43 -21.34
N GLU A 313 -18.96 -19.94 -20.46
CA GLU A 313 -20.15 -20.69 -20.87
C GLU A 313 -21.23 -19.76 -21.44
N ALA A 314 -21.43 -18.60 -20.81
CA ALA A 314 -22.33 -17.57 -21.30
C ALA A 314 -21.88 -17.02 -22.67
N TYR A 315 -20.60 -16.69 -22.81
CA TYR A 315 -20.00 -16.22 -24.06
C TYR A 315 -20.18 -17.25 -25.20
N ALA A 316 -19.94 -18.53 -24.93
CA ALA A 316 -20.14 -19.60 -25.92
C ALA A 316 -21.63 -19.77 -26.31
N ARG A 317 -22.56 -19.63 -25.36
CA ARG A 317 -24.00 -19.67 -25.60
C ARG A 317 -24.44 -18.55 -26.54
N GLU A 318 -23.98 -17.32 -26.29
CA GLU A 318 -24.36 -16.15 -27.09
C GLU A 318 -23.78 -16.22 -28.51
N LEU A 319 -22.54 -16.69 -28.66
CA LEU A 319 -21.95 -17.01 -29.98
C LEU A 319 -22.79 -18.03 -30.77
N HIS A 320 -23.30 -19.07 -30.10
CA HIS A 320 -24.13 -20.08 -30.73
C HIS A 320 -25.51 -19.52 -31.13
N LYS A 321 -26.15 -18.73 -30.26
CA LYS A 321 -27.43 -18.04 -30.51
C LYS A 321 -27.35 -17.19 -31.78
N ARG A 322 -26.24 -16.46 -31.96
CA ARG A 322 -25.97 -15.62 -33.14
C ARG A 322 -25.59 -16.40 -34.41
N ARG A 323 -25.47 -17.73 -34.32
CA ARG A 323 -25.01 -18.63 -35.40
C ARG A 323 -23.65 -18.27 -35.99
N TYR A 324 -22.84 -17.48 -35.27
CA TYR A 324 -21.54 -17.03 -35.76
C TYR A 324 -20.61 -18.23 -35.94
N TYR A 325 -20.51 -19.09 -34.93
CA TYR A 325 -19.61 -20.24 -34.94
C TYR A 325 -19.85 -21.22 -36.09
N LYS A 326 -21.10 -21.34 -36.54
CA LYS A 326 -21.49 -22.20 -37.67
C LYS A 326 -21.05 -21.62 -39.02
N LYS A 327 -20.96 -20.30 -39.14
CA LYS A 327 -20.60 -19.59 -40.36
C LYS A 327 -19.11 -19.22 -40.42
N ALA A 328 -18.45 -19.17 -39.27
CA ALA A 328 -17.07 -18.74 -39.15
C ALA A 328 -16.08 -19.85 -39.56
N ASP A 329 -15.06 -19.46 -40.33
CA ASP A 329 -13.88 -20.30 -40.56
C ASP A 329 -12.95 -20.33 -39.33
N ASP A 330 -11.88 -21.11 -39.40
CA ASP A 330 -10.97 -21.29 -38.26
C ASP A 330 -10.15 -20.03 -37.96
N ARG A 331 -9.88 -19.19 -38.96
CA ARG A 331 -9.18 -17.90 -38.77
C ARG A 331 -10.07 -16.94 -38.01
N GLN A 332 -11.33 -16.78 -38.42
CA GLN A 332 -12.32 -15.94 -37.75
C GLN A 332 -12.56 -16.37 -36.30
N LYS A 333 -12.57 -17.68 -36.02
CA LYS A 333 -12.67 -18.19 -34.64
C LYS A 333 -11.44 -17.83 -33.79
N ARG A 334 -10.22 -17.90 -34.37
CA ARG A 334 -9.00 -17.46 -33.67
C ARG A 334 -9.04 -15.97 -33.38
N LEU A 335 -9.47 -15.13 -34.33
CA LEU A 335 -9.63 -13.68 -34.13
C LEU A 335 -10.54 -13.36 -32.94
N LEU A 336 -11.66 -14.05 -32.78
CA LEU A 336 -12.50 -13.89 -31.58
C LEU A 336 -11.79 -14.33 -30.29
N GLY A 337 -10.97 -15.38 -30.35
CA GLY A 337 -10.15 -15.82 -29.22
C GLY A 337 -9.15 -14.75 -28.78
N TYR A 338 -8.49 -14.08 -29.72
CA TYR A 338 -7.60 -12.95 -29.43
C TYR A 338 -8.36 -11.79 -28.77
N LEU A 339 -9.55 -11.43 -29.28
CA LEU A 339 -10.34 -10.35 -28.70
C LEU A 339 -10.83 -10.67 -27.29
N ARG A 340 -11.36 -11.88 -27.07
CA ARG A 340 -11.73 -12.35 -25.72
C ARG A 340 -10.54 -12.31 -24.76
N SER A 341 -9.34 -12.67 -25.23
CA SER A 341 -8.16 -12.66 -24.38
C SER A 341 -7.78 -11.26 -23.89
N ARG A 342 -8.21 -10.21 -24.60
CA ARG A 342 -8.05 -8.81 -24.17
C ARG A 342 -8.95 -8.52 -22.96
N ASP A 343 -10.19 -9.00 -22.95
CA ASP A 343 -11.08 -8.85 -21.78
C ASP A 343 -10.60 -9.67 -20.58
N GLU A 344 -10.08 -10.87 -20.84
CA GLU A 344 -9.46 -11.73 -19.82
C GLU A 344 -8.22 -11.04 -19.19
N GLU A 345 -7.45 -10.28 -19.98
CA GLU A 345 -6.35 -9.45 -19.52
C GLU A 345 -6.82 -8.28 -18.64
N PHE A 346 -7.85 -7.54 -19.08
CA PHE A 346 -8.42 -6.44 -18.28
C PHE A 346 -8.89 -6.91 -16.90
N ASN A 347 -9.42 -8.14 -16.85
CA ASN A 347 -9.85 -8.77 -15.61
C ASN A 347 -8.75 -9.54 -14.88
N ALA A 348 -7.52 -9.61 -15.40
CA ALA A 348 -6.42 -10.45 -14.88
C ALA A 348 -6.79 -11.92 -14.60
N ALA A 349 -7.81 -12.44 -15.30
CA ALA A 349 -8.40 -13.74 -15.03
C ALA A 349 -9.14 -14.30 -16.26
N PRO A 350 -9.11 -15.62 -16.49
CA PRO A 350 -9.81 -16.22 -17.61
C PRO A 350 -11.34 -16.22 -17.39
N PHE A 351 -12.09 -16.11 -18.47
CA PHE A 351 -13.57 -16.13 -18.47
C PHE A 351 -14.15 -17.41 -17.84
N SER A 352 -13.38 -18.50 -17.79
CA SER A 352 -13.81 -19.74 -17.11
C SER A 352 -13.87 -19.62 -15.59
N THR A 353 -13.30 -18.56 -15.01
CA THR A 353 -13.27 -18.31 -13.56
C THR A 353 -14.11 -17.12 -13.14
N LEU A 354 -14.44 -16.23 -14.06
CA LEU A 354 -15.24 -15.04 -13.81
C LEU A 354 -16.73 -15.38 -13.72
N SER A 355 -17.41 -14.69 -12.81
CA SER A 355 -18.86 -14.75 -12.63
C SER A 355 -19.57 -14.13 -13.82
N TYR A 356 -20.59 -14.81 -14.38
CA TYR A 356 -21.49 -14.20 -15.36
C TYR A 356 -22.56 -13.34 -14.70
N ASN A 357 -22.97 -13.67 -13.47
CA ASN A 357 -24.02 -12.91 -12.82
C ASN A 357 -23.54 -11.52 -12.34
N HIS A 358 -22.24 -11.36 -12.14
CA HIS A 358 -21.65 -10.21 -11.46
C HIS A 358 -20.50 -9.55 -12.25
N PHE A 359 -20.39 -9.76 -13.58
CA PHE A 359 -19.30 -9.16 -14.38
C PHE A 359 -19.51 -7.67 -14.74
N LEU A 360 -20.66 -7.09 -14.42
CA LEU A 360 -21.00 -5.68 -14.70
C LEU A 360 -21.03 -4.81 -13.44
N GLU A 361 -20.45 -5.28 -12.34
CA GLU A 361 -20.56 -4.54 -11.08
C GLU A 361 -19.61 -3.33 -11.01
N ASP A 362 -18.51 -3.32 -11.77
CA ASP A 362 -17.65 -2.15 -11.90
C ASP A 362 -18.10 -1.20 -13.00
N GLU A 363 -17.99 0.10 -12.72
CA GLU A 363 -18.23 1.17 -13.68
C GLU A 363 -16.97 2.00 -13.90
N ASP A 364 -16.50 2.07 -15.13
CA ASP A 364 -15.44 2.99 -15.51
C ASP A 364 -15.95 4.44 -15.50
N PRO A 365 -15.25 5.38 -14.84
CA PRO A 365 -15.61 6.78 -14.91
C PRO A 365 -15.64 7.29 -16.36
N PRO A 366 -16.58 8.18 -16.73
CA PRO A 366 -16.62 8.71 -18.09
C PRO A 366 -15.47 9.67 -18.40
N GLY A 367 -15.24 9.92 -19.68
CA GLY A 367 -14.24 10.87 -20.19
C GLY A 367 -12.98 10.19 -20.73
N PRO A 368 -11.99 10.99 -21.18
CA PRO A 368 -10.76 10.46 -21.75
C PRO A 368 -9.97 9.65 -20.71
N GLN A 369 -9.36 8.56 -21.16
CA GLN A 369 -8.42 7.79 -20.36
C GLN A 369 -7.00 8.30 -20.57
N TYR A 370 -6.13 8.13 -19.58
CA TYR A 370 -4.72 8.50 -19.68
C TYR A 370 -3.80 7.35 -19.30
N VAL A 371 -2.62 7.32 -19.92
CA VAL A 371 -1.50 6.45 -19.55
C VAL A 371 -0.39 7.29 -18.93
N THR A 372 0.23 6.78 -17.87
CA THR A 372 1.42 7.35 -17.24
C THR A 372 2.47 6.25 -17.03
N ARG A 373 3.69 6.69 -16.71
CA ARG A 373 4.82 5.86 -16.25
C ARG A 373 5.33 6.33 -14.89
N ARG A 374 4.55 7.18 -14.22
CA ARG A 374 4.87 7.94 -13.01
C ARG A 374 3.69 7.95 -12.03
N MET A 375 2.93 6.86 -11.94
CA MET A 375 1.82 6.76 -10.98
C MET A 375 2.29 6.95 -9.52
N CYS A 376 3.58 6.71 -9.25
CA CYS A 376 4.25 7.02 -8.00
C CYS A 376 4.21 8.50 -7.58
N ASP A 377 4.07 9.44 -8.51
CA ASP A 377 4.01 10.88 -8.18
C ASP A 377 2.81 11.20 -7.26
N LEU A 378 1.71 10.43 -7.37
CA LEU A 378 0.56 10.52 -6.47
C LEU A 378 0.91 10.07 -5.04
N ILE A 379 1.76 9.05 -4.93
CA ILE A 379 2.24 8.51 -3.64
C ILE A 379 3.11 9.55 -2.97
N ASP A 380 4.08 10.10 -3.70
CA ASP A 380 5.00 11.13 -3.20
C ASP A 380 4.23 12.34 -2.68
N HIS A 381 3.20 12.79 -3.40
CA HIS A 381 2.36 13.90 -2.98
C HIS A 381 1.60 13.61 -1.66
N MET A 382 1.03 12.41 -1.49
CA MET A 382 0.36 12.04 -0.24
C MET A 382 1.33 11.94 0.94
N LEU A 383 2.57 11.50 0.69
CA LEU A 383 3.60 11.38 1.72
C LEU A 383 4.09 12.72 2.29
N GLU A 384 3.82 13.84 1.62
CA GLU A 384 4.18 15.18 2.13
C GLU A 384 3.58 15.48 3.50
N THR A 385 2.39 14.92 3.82
CA THR A 385 1.65 15.21 5.06
C THR A 385 1.42 13.99 5.96
N VAL A 386 1.72 12.79 5.47
CA VAL A 386 1.48 11.50 6.14
C VAL A 386 2.75 10.98 6.80
N ASN A 387 2.62 10.39 7.98
CA ASN A 387 3.73 9.73 8.68
C ASN A 387 3.67 8.22 8.49
N VAL A 388 4.76 7.62 8.02
CA VAL A 388 4.84 6.18 7.72
C VAL A 388 6.02 5.55 8.47
N ALA A 389 5.75 4.44 9.15
CA ALA A 389 6.78 3.54 9.69
C ALA A 389 6.95 2.36 8.74
N TYR A 390 8.10 2.30 8.06
CA TYR A 390 8.47 1.23 7.14
C TYR A 390 9.03 0.00 7.88
N GLU A 391 9.17 -1.11 7.16
CA GLU A 391 9.68 -2.39 7.68
C GLU A 391 8.95 -2.85 8.97
N THR A 392 7.66 -2.50 9.06
CA THR A 392 6.81 -2.68 10.23
C THR A 392 5.66 -3.59 9.87
N GLU A 393 5.97 -4.88 9.67
CA GLU A 393 4.98 -5.92 9.34
C GLU A 393 4.06 -6.17 10.54
N VAL A 394 2.78 -5.84 10.38
CA VAL A 394 1.74 -6.16 11.37
C VAL A 394 1.34 -7.63 11.24
N VAL A 395 1.30 -8.35 12.36
CA VAL A 395 0.93 -9.77 12.41
C VAL A 395 -0.27 -10.04 13.31
N LYS A 396 -0.66 -9.08 14.15
CA LYS A 396 -1.81 -9.24 15.05
C LYS A 396 -2.45 -7.91 15.42
N VAL A 397 -3.78 -7.87 15.43
CA VAL A 397 -4.60 -6.76 15.92
C VAL A 397 -5.50 -7.28 17.03
N THR A 398 -5.28 -6.80 18.25
CA THR A 398 -6.04 -7.20 19.44
C THR A 398 -6.95 -6.06 19.87
N HIS A 399 -8.24 -6.33 19.99
CA HIS A 399 -9.22 -5.46 20.61
C HIS A 399 -9.16 -5.56 22.13
N SER A 400 -9.36 -4.45 22.84
CA SER A 400 -9.36 -4.38 24.30
C SER A 400 -10.59 -5.04 24.93
N PHE A 401 -11.61 -5.42 24.17
CA PHE A 401 -12.77 -6.14 24.70
C PHE A 401 -12.72 -7.61 24.28
N GLN A 402 -12.72 -8.51 25.27
CA GLN A 402 -12.68 -9.97 25.09
C GLN A 402 -13.76 -10.63 25.94
N ASP A 403 -14.55 -11.53 25.35
CA ASP A 403 -15.60 -12.32 26.04
C ASP A 403 -16.57 -11.49 26.92
N GLY A 404 -16.93 -10.28 26.50
CA GLY A 404 -17.82 -9.41 27.28
C GLY A 404 -17.12 -8.58 28.36
N HIS A 405 -15.78 -8.61 28.42
CA HIS A 405 -14.99 -7.93 29.43
C HIS A 405 -13.91 -7.03 28.81
N GLN A 406 -13.75 -5.83 29.38
CA GLN A 406 -12.67 -4.91 29.02
C GLN A 406 -11.35 -5.41 29.64
N VAL A 407 -10.39 -5.71 28.77
CA VAL A 407 -9.02 -6.09 29.08
C VAL A 407 -8.14 -4.84 28.93
N SER A 408 -7.53 -4.40 30.03
CA SER A 408 -6.58 -3.28 30.00
C SER A 408 -5.24 -3.73 29.40
N PHE A 409 -4.72 -2.93 28.46
CA PHE A 409 -3.37 -3.12 27.98
C PHE A 409 -2.37 -2.63 29.02
N SER A 410 -1.34 -3.44 29.32
CA SER A 410 -0.24 -3.04 30.20
C SER A 410 1.06 -2.89 29.39
N SER A 411 1.66 -1.70 29.44
CA SER A 411 3.00 -1.49 28.88
C SER A 411 4.03 -2.22 29.75
N HIS A 412 4.98 -2.94 29.14
CA HIS A 412 6.08 -3.60 29.85
C HIS A 412 7.19 -2.62 30.30
N ALA A 413 6.99 -1.31 30.12
CA ALA A 413 7.93 -0.28 30.52
C ALA A 413 7.44 0.38 31.81
N SER A 414 8.36 0.61 32.75
CA SER A 414 8.16 1.22 34.07
C SER A 414 7.72 2.71 34.04
N MET A 415 6.90 3.10 33.08
CA MET A 415 6.07 4.30 33.06
C MET A 415 4.64 3.86 32.80
N SER A 416 3.87 3.73 33.89
CA SER A 416 2.43 3.58 33.87
C SER A 416 1.79 4.89 33.38
N VAL A 417 1.73 5.08 32.06
CA VAL A 417 0.71 5.94 31.47
C VAL A 417 -0.53 5.05 31.34
N PRO A 418 -1.66 5.40 31.97
CA PRO A 418 -2.91 4.68 31.73
C PRO A 418 -3.22 4.72 30.22
N LEU A 419 -3.29 3.55 29.58
CA LEU A 419 -3.79 3.39 28.21
C LEU A 419 -5.33 3.33 28.22
N GLU A 420 -5.99 4.15 29.05
CA GLU A 420 -7.46 4.12 29.24
C GLU A 420 -8.21 4.40 27.92
N ASP A 421 -7.58 5.15 27.00
CA ASP A 421 -8.10 5.48 25.67
C ASP A 421 -7.72 4.49 24.55
N ALA A 422 -6.96 3.43 24.87
CA ALA A 422 -6.53 2.43 23.88
C ALA A 422 -7.56 1.31 23.73
N VAL A 423 -8.11 1.22 22.51
CA VAL A 423 -9.11 0.21 22.13
C VAL A 423 -8.44 -0.95 21.37
N TYR A 424 -7.35 -0.68 20.67
CA TYR A 424 -6.61 -1.66 19.88
C TYR A 424 -5.13 -1.71 20.27
N GLN A 425 -4.57 -2.92 20.25
CA GLN A 425 -3.13 -3.17 20.25
C GLN A 425 -2.75 -3.81 18.91
N VAL A 426 -1.85 -3.16 18.18
CA VAL A 426 -1.26 -3.67 16.94
C VAL A 426 0.12 -4.23 17.24
N THR A 427 0.32 -5.51 16.96
CA THR A 427 1.57 -6.23 17.21
C THR A 427 2.24 -6.56 15.88
N THR A 428 3.55 -6.35 15.85
CA THR A 428 4.36 -6.51 14.64
C THR A 428 5.23 -7.76 14.69
N ALA A 429 5.75 -8.20 13.55
CA ALA A 429 6.56 -9.42 13.42
C ALA A 429 7.82 -9.39 14.30
N ASN A 430 8.39 -8.20 14.57
CA ASN A 430 9.56 -8.04 15.43
C ASN A 430 9.22 -7.95 16.94
N GLY A 431 7.93 -8.07 17.30
CA GLY A 431 7.44 -8.00 18.67
C GLY A 431 7.11 -6.59 19.17
N ALA A 432 7.33 -5.54 18.38
CA ALA A 432 6.90 -4.18 18.74
C ALA A 432 5.36 -4.10 18.84
N ARG A 433 4.90 -3.28 19.78
CA ARG A 433 3.49 -3.08 20.09
C ARG A 433 3.15 -1.59 19.95
N TYR A 434 2.12 -1.34 19.18
CA TYR A 434 1.48 -0.04 19.02
C TYR A 434 0.06 -0.14 19.57
N TYR A 435 -0.49 0.97 20.00
CA TYR A 435 -1.80 1.09 20.62
C TYR A 435 -2.56 2.18 19.89
N ALA A 436 -3.86 1.99 19.70
CA ALA A 436 -4.69 3.01 19.10
C ALA A 436 -6.12 2.97 19.60
N ARG A 437 -6.82 4.09 19.44
CA ARG A 437 -8.28 4.13 19.57
C ARG A 437 -8.96 3.55 18.33
N THR A 438 -8.42 3.83 17.16
CA THR A 438 -8.99 3.41 15.88
C THR A 438 -7.93 2.79 14.98
N VAL A 439 -8.31 1.75 14.24
CA VAL A 439 -7.44 1.10 13.26
C VAL A 439 -8.12 1.07 11.89
N VAL A 440 -7.40 1.44 10.84
CA VAL A 440 -7.82 1.26 9.44
C VAL A 440 -6.95 0.16 8.82
N VAL A 441 -7.57 -0.94 8.42
CA VAL A 441 -6.92 -2.05 7.73
C VAL A 441 -6.98 -1.79 6.22
N ALA A 442 -5.82 -1.49 5.62
CA ALA A 442 -5.68 -1.17 4.21
C ALA A 442 -4.65 -2.09 3.49
N VAL A 443 -4.55 -3.33 3.96
CA VAL A 443 -3.68 -4.35 3.37
C VAL A 443 -4.32 -4.98 2.13
N PRO A 444 -3.53 -5.51 1.18
CA PRO A 444 -4.06 -6.26 0.05
C PRO A 444 -4.92 -7.45 0.50
N LEU A 445 -6.00 -7.73 -0.24
CA LEU A 445 -6.95 -8.82 0.06
C LEU A 445 -6.24 -10.18 0.34
N PRO A 446 -5.22 -10.61 -0.42
CA PRO A 446 -4.52 -11.88 -0.15
C PRO A 446 -3.85 -11.97 1.22
N VAL A 447 -3.43 -10.83 1.80
CA VAL A 447 -2.86 -10.80 3.16
C VAL A 447 -3.89 -11.27 4.20
N LEU A 448 -5.16 -10.91 3.99
CA LEU A 448 -6.28 -11.34 4.85
C LEU A 448 -6.74 -12.75 4.51
N GLN A 449 -6.79 -13.12 3.23
CA GLN A 449 -7.17 -14.49 2.80
C GLN A 449 -6.21 -15.55 3.33
N GLN A 450 -4.92 -15.20 3.47
CA GLN A 450 -3.87 -16.06 4.01
C GLN A 450 -3.74 -15.98 5.54
N GLU A 451 -4.62 -15.23 6.21
CA GLU A 451 -4.64 -15.07 7.66
C GLU A 451 -3.28 -14.60 8.24
N ARG A 452 -2.53 -13.77 7.48
CA ARG A 452 -1.22 -13.26 7.95
C ARG A 452 -1.33 -12.26 9.10
N ILE A 453 -2.52 -11.71 9.30
CA ILE A 453 -2.85 -10.85 10.45
C ILE A 453 -3.90 -11.56 11.29
N GLU A 454 -3.52 -11.92 12.52
CA GLU A 454 -4.44 -12.48 13.50
C GLU A 454 -5.31 -11.36 14.10
N PHE A 455 -6.64 -11.51 14.03
CA PHE A 455 -7.57 -10.61 14.71
C PHE A 455 -8.07 -11.26 15.99
N VAL A 456 -8.02 -10.53 17.12
CA VAL A 456 -8.50 -11.01 18.42
C VAL A 456 -9.48 -9.98 19.01
N PRO A 457 -10.78 -10.31 19.14
CA PRO A 457 -11.43 -11.55 18.69
C PRO A 457 -11.40 -11.71 17.15
N PRO A 458 -11.65 -12.92 16.63
CA PRO A 458 -11.74 -13.14 15.19
C PRO A 458 -12.79 -12.21 14.55
N LEU A 459 -12.57 -11.85 13.28
CA LEU A 459 -13.54 -11.08 12.50
C LEU A 459 -14.89 -11.83 12.43
N PRO A 460 -16.04 -11.15 12.25
CA PRO A 460 -17.31 -11.84 12.09
C PRO A 460 -17.30 -12.86 10.94
N ALA A 461 -17.95 -14.00 11.11
CA ALA A 461 -17.94 -15.10 10.14
C ALA A 461 -18.34 -14.64 8.73
N LYS A 462 -19.41 -13.82 8.62
CA LYS A 462 -19.85 -13.22 7.35
C LYS A 462 -18.73 -12.45 6.64
N LYS A 463 -17.95 -11.66 7.38
CA LYS A 463 -16.82 -10.90 6.83
C LYS A 463 -15.68 -11.82 6.39
N GLN A 464 -15.36 -12.84 7.19
CA GLN A 464 -14.33 -13.83 6.83
C GLN A 464 -14.71 -14.57 5.54
N GLU A 465 -15.95 -15.05 5.45
CA GLU A 465 -16.45 -15.74 4.26
C GLU A 465 -16.42 -14.84 3.02
N SER A 466 -16.83 -13.58 3.13
CA SER A 466 -16.76 -12.62 2.02
C SER A 466 -15.33 -12.34 1.57
N ILE A 467 -14.39 -12.15 2.52
CA ILE A 467 -12.96 -12.00 2.21
C ILE A 467 -12.44 -13.21 1.42
N GLN A 468 -12.87 -14.43 1.78
CA GLN A 468 -12.44 -15.65 1.11
C GLN A 468 -13.10 -15.88 -0.26
N ARG A 469 -14.31 -15.35 -0.48
CA ARG A 469 -15.03 -15.48 -1.77
C ARG A 469 -14.50 -14.54 -2.85
N ILE A 470 -14.17 -13.29 -2.49
CA ILE A 470 -13.67 -12.31 -3.47
C ILE A 470 -12.42 -12.86 -4.15
N GLY A 471 -12.43 -12.89 -5.48
CA GLY A 471 -11.32 -13.42 -6.26
C GLY A 471 -10.13 -12.48 -6.29
N PHE A 472 -8.95 -13.02 -6.60
CA PHE A 472 -7.76 -12.23 -6.85
C PHE A 472 -7.04 -12.74 -8.10
N GLY A 473 -6.77 -11.84 -9.05
CA GLY A 473 -6.13 -12.11 -10.32
C GLY A 473 -4.62 -11.88 -10.30
N THR A 474 -3.95 -12.37 -11.34
CA THR A 474 -2.52 -12.14 -11.57
C THR A 474 -2.36 -11.58 -12.98
N LEU A 475 -1.67 -10.45 -13.09
CA LEU A 475 -1.31 -9.77 -14.31
C LEU A 475 0.12 -9.26 -14.18
N ASP A 476 1.01 -9.76 -15.02
CA ASP A 476 2.41 -9.38 -15.11
C ASP A 476 2.71 -8.64 -16.42
N LYS A 477 3.76 -7.82 -16.36
CA LYS A 477 4.33 -7.08 -17.47
C LYS A 477 5.74 -7.57 -17.75
N VAL A 478 6.05 -7.81 -19.01
CA VAL A 478 7.42 -8.09 -19.49
C VAL A 478 7.88 -6.96 -20.39
N PHE A 479 8.76 -6.12 -19.87
CA PHE A 479 9.34 -4.98 -20.56
C PHE A 479 10.53 -5.43 -21.41
N LEU A 480 10.48 -5.09 -22.70
CA LEU A 480 11.50 -5.39 -23.70
C LEU A 480 12.03 -4.05 -24.22
N HIS A 481 13.26 -3.68 -23.87
CA HIS A 481 13.91 -2.49 -24.42
C HIS A 481 14.76 -2.84 -25.64
N PHE A 482 14.63 -2.09 -26.74
CA PHE A 482 15.35 -2.30 -28.00
C PHE A 482 16.26 -1.13 -28.35
N GLU A 483 17.18 -1.34 -29.30
CA GLU A 483 18.03 -0.24 -29.81
C GLU A 483 17.22 0.88 -30.48
N ARG A 484 16.17 0.50 -31.22
CA ARG A 484 15.31 1.40 -31.98
C ARG A 484 13.93 0.74 -32.22
N PRO A 485 12.86 1.51 -32.46
CA PRO A 485 11.52 0.97 -32.70
C PRO A 485 11.42 0.37 -34.11
N PHE A 486 11.89 -0.86 -34.29
CA PHE A 486 11.86 -1.54 -35.61
C PHE A 486 10.45 -1.84 -36.13
N TRP A 487 9.44 -1.73 -35.27
CA TRP A 487 8.02 -1.99 -35.57
C TRP A 487 7.32 -0.81 -36.26
N ASP A 488 8.02 0.32 -36.45
CA ASP A 488 7.47 1.53 -37.10
C ASP A 488 8.06 1.80 -38.50
N GLU A 489 8.93 0.92 -39.00
CA GLU A 489 9.64 1.08 -40.28
C GLU A 489 9.26 0.00 -41.32
N ASP A 490 9.60 0.23 -42.59
CA ASP A 490 9.45 -0.79 -43.63
C ASP A 490 10.20 -2.09 -43.24
N PRO A 491 9.60 -3.27 -43.46
CA PRO A 491 8.39 -3.52 -44.26
C PRO A 491 7.16 -3.87 -43.42
N VAL A 492 7.00 -3.30 -42.22
CA VAL A 492 5.75 -3.44 -41.45
C VAL A 492 4.59 -2.82 -42.25
N PRO A 493 3.45 -3.50 -42.42
CA PRO A 493 2.29 -2.91 -43.09
C PRO A 493 1.91 -1.57 -42.46
N GLU A 494 1.56 -0.58 -43.28
CA GLU A 494 1.27 0.78 -42.81
C GLU A 494 0.18 0.80 -41.72
N HIS A 495 -0.84 -0.05 -41.84
CA HIS A 495 -1.93 -0.19 -40.87
C HIS A 495 -1.51 -0.85 -39.54
N ALA A 496 -0.29 -1.37 -39.45
CA ALA A 496 0.27 -2.03 -38.26
C ALA A 496 1.46 -1.27 -37.66
N ARG A 497 1.81 -0.09 -38.19
CA ARG A 497 2.84 0.79 -37.61
C ARG A 497 2.25 1.61 -36.48
N ASP A 498 3.05 1.90 -35.46
CA ASP A 498 2.67 2.72 -34.31
C ASP A 498 1.41 2.21 -33.58
N CYS A 499 1.12 0.91 -33.63
CA CYS A 499 -0.01 0.28 -32.93
C CYS A 499 0.42 -0.38 -31.62
N GLU A 500 -0.55 -0.73 -30.78
CA GLU A 500 -0.46 -1.88 -29.88
C GLU A 500 -0.58 -3.18 -30.69
N TYR A 501 -0.11 -4.30 -30.15
CA TYR A 501 -0.08 -5.56 -30.89
C TYR A 501 -0.72 -6.70 -30.13
N ILE A 502 -1.51 -7.53 -30.80
CA ILE A 502 -1.85 -8.85 -30.28
C ILE A 502 -1.22 -9.91 -31.18
N ALA A 503 -0.44 -10.82 -30.62
CA ALA A 503 0.23 -11.88 -31.38
C ALA A 503 0.26 -13.20 -30.65
N SER A 504 0.33 -14.30 -31.41
CA SER A 504 0.49 -15.64 -30.87
C SER A 504 1.93 -15.94 -30.44
N VAL A 505 2.06 -16.42 -29.20
CA VAL A 505 3.32 -16.89 -28.62
C VAL A 505 3.26 -18.38 -28.36
N ASP A 506 4.24 -19.12 -28.88
CA ASP A 506 4.33 -20.56 -28.68
C ASP A 506 4.53 -20.87 -27.20
N VAL A 507 3.58 -21.60 -26.61
CA VAL A 507 3.75 -22.16 -25.27
C VAL A 507 4.42 -23.52 -25.42
N ALA A 508 5.61 -23.65 -24.84
CA ALA A 508 6.55 -24.74 -25.09
C ALA A 508 6.00 -26.16 -24.87
N ASN A 509 4.88 -26.36 -24.16
CA ASN A 509 4.29 -27.70 -23.96
C ASN A 509 2.74 -27.71 -23.97
N ALA A 510 2.15 -28.77 -24.51
CA ALA A 510 0.69 -29.02 -24.54
C ALA A 510 0.03 -29.09 -23.14
N ALA A 511 0.82 -29.29 -22.07
CA ALA A 511 0.37 -29.21 -20.68
C ALA A 511 0.03 -27.76 -20.27
N ASP A 512 0.71 -26.77 -20.84
CA ASP A 512 0.49 -25.34 -20.60
C ASP A 512 -0.81 -24.87 -21.25
N LEU A 513 -1.15 -25.45 -22.39
CA LEU A 513 -2.40 -25.21 -23.11
C LEU A 513 -3.62 -25.82 -22.40
N HIS A 514 -3.46 -26.88 -21.61
CA HIS A 514 -4.58 -27.53 -20.90
C HIS A 514 -5.08 -26.73 -19.68
N LEU A 515 -4.25 -25.80 -19.18
CA LEU A 515 -4.48 -25.04 -17.94
C LEU A 515 -5.26 -23.75 -18.18
N CYS A 516 -5.08 -23.09 -19.34
CA CYS A 516 -5.91 -21.96 -19.77
C CYS A 516 -7.42 -22.31 -19.89
N LEU A 517 -7.79 -23.59 -19.74
CA LEU A 517 -9.06 -24.14 -20.23
C LEU A 517 -10.02 -24.59 -19.14
N GLY A 518 -9.57 -24.70 -17.89
CA GLY A 518 -10.35 -25.37 -16.85
C GLY A 518 -10.71 -26.82 -17.20
N LYS A 519 -11.13 -27.62 -16.22
CA LYS A 519 -11.49 -29.04 -16.44
C LYS A 519 -12.90 -29.23 -17.06
N ALA A 520 -13.50 -28.20 -17.65
CA ALA A 520 -14.89 -28.26 -18.13
C ALA A 520 -15.00 -29.00 -19.47
N LYS A 521 -15.52 -30.24 -19.39
CA LYS A 521 -16.01 -31.12 -20.48
C LYS A 521 -15.75 -30.66 -21.92
N GLN A 522 -14.62 -31.11 -22.44
CA GLN A 522 -14.01 -30.90 -23.77
C GLN A 522 -14.83 -31.29 -25.02
N ARG A 523 -16.16 -31.50 -24.96
CA ARG A 523 -16.90 -32.10 -26.09
C ARG A 523 -17.87 -31.19 -26.84
N LEU A 524 -18.20 -30.00 -26.36
CA LEU A 524 -19.22 -29.15 -27.02
C LEU A 524 -18.80 -27.69 -27.29
N PHE A 525 -17.76 -27.16 -26.64
CA PHE A 525 -17.49 -25.71 -26.63
C PHE A 525 -16.02 -25.33 -26.76
N THR A 526 -15.22 -26.10 -27.49
CA THR A 526 -13.92 -25.62 -27.97
C THR A 526 -14.18 -24.58 -29.07
N LEU A 527 -14.28 -23.30 -28.67
CA LEU A 527 -13.64 -22.23 -29.41
C LEU A 527 -12.27 -22.76 -29.85
N HIS A 528 -11.90 -22.68 -31.13
CA HIS A 528 -10.62 -23.19 -31.61
C HIS A 528 -9.50 -22.47 -30.86
N ILE A 529 -8.94 -23.13 -29.84
CA ILE A 529 -7.96 -22.53 -28.94
C ILE A 529 -6.63 -22.61 -29.67
N PRO A 530 -5.98 -21.48 -29.97
CA PRO A 530 -4.72 -21.53 -30.66
C PRO A 530 -3.74 -22.35 -29.81
N GLN A 531 -2.89 -23.18 -30.44
CA GLN A 531 -1.79 -23.89 -29.77
C GLN A 531 -0.69 -22.92 -29.24
N SER A 532 -1.03 -21.64 -29.12
CA SER A 532 -0.19 -20.47 -28.92
C SER A 532 -1.00 -19.44 -28.14
N MET A 533 -0.39 -18.79 -27.15
CA MET A 533 -1.06 -17.80 -26.31
C MET A 533 -1.18 -16.47 -27.04
N PRO A 534 -2.36 -15.83 -27.05
CA PRO A 534 -2.47 -14.43 -27.44
C PRO A 534 -1.78 -13.55 -26.38
N LEU A 535 -0.76 -12.79 -26.76
CA LEU A 535 -0.16 -11.77 -25.91
C LEU A 535 -0.44 -10.40 -26.50
N HIS A 536 -0.85 -9.48 -25.63
CA HIS A 536 -0.94 -8.06 -25.92
C HIS A 536 0.42 -7.41 -25.65
N PHE A 537 0.93 -6.65 -26.61
CA PHE A 537 2.12 -5.83 -26.51
C PHE A 537 1.74 -4.36 -26.57
N LEU A 538 2.06 -3.65 -25.49
CA LEU A 538 1.95 -2.21 -25.41
C LEU A 538 3.15 -1.56 -26.10
N ASN A 539 2.90 -0.49 -26.85
CA ASN A 539 3.93 0.26 -27.56
C ASN A 539 4.24 1.58 -26.83
N TYR A 540 5.28 1.57 -25.99
CA TYR A 540 5.72 2.77 -25.28
C TYR A 540 6.34 3.83 -26.21
N HIS A 541 6.68 3.49 -27.45
CA HIS A 541 7.15 4.48 -28.44
C HIS A 541 6.02 5.42 -28.86
N ARG A 542 4.79 4.91 -28.96
CA ARG A 542 3.59 5.69 -29.27
C ARG A 542 3.38 6.80 -28.25
N TRP A 543 3.43 6.43 -26.97
CA TRP A 543 3.14 7.30 -25.83
C TRP A 543 4.30 8.19 -25.40
N PHE A 544 5.49 7.62 -25.21
CA PHE A 544 6.62 8.28 -24.55
C PHE A 544 7.86 8.38 -25.44
N LYS A 545 7.77 7.96 -26.71
CA LYS A 545 8.89 7.93 -27.67
C LYS A 545 10.08 7.07 -27.22
N LEU A 546 9.81 6.08 -26.36
CA LEU A 546 10.80 5.12 -25.86
C LEU A 546 10.75 3.82 -26.69
N PRO A 547 11.90 3.22 -27.08
CA PRO A 547 11.94 1.98 -27.87
C PRO A 547 11.67 0.75 -26.99
N VAL A 548 10.50 0.72 -26.34
CA VAL A 548 10.09 -0.31 -25.40
C VAL A 548 8.76 -0.92 -25.85
N LEU A 549 8.71 -2.26 -25.89
CA LEU A 549 7.47 -3.03 -25.96
C LEU A 549 7.24 -3.72 -24.62
N THR A 550 5.98 -3.77 -24.18
CA THR A 550 5.63 -4.46 -22.93
C THR A 550 4.61 -5.54 -23.22
N ALA A 551 4.98 -6.80 -23.00
CA ALA A 551 4.05 -7.93 -23.12
C ALA A 551 3.24 -8.08 -21.83
N MET A 552 1.93 -8.21 -21.96
CA MET A 552 0.99 -8.43 -20.85
C MET A 552 0.69 -9.92 -20.71
N ILE A 553 0.82 -10.46 -19.50
CA ILE A 553 0.61 -11.89 -19.21
C ILE A 553 -0.32 -12.00 -18.02
N TYR A 554 -1.41 -12.75 -18.10
CA TYR A 554 -2.40 -12.84 -17.02
C TYR A 554 -2.75 -14.27 -16.61
N GLY A 555 -3.48 -14.38 -15.50
CA GLY A 555 -4.03 -15.63 -14.95
C GLY A 555 -2.96 -16.63 -14.55
N GLU A 556 -3.32 -17.93 -14.54
CA GLU A 556 -2.42 -19.03 -14.16
C GLU A 556 -1.13 -19.08 -14.99
N MET A 557 -1.14 -18.52 -16.21
CA MET A 557 0.07 -18.46 -17.03
C MET A 557 1.10 -17.50 -16.45
N ALA A 558 0.66 -16.31 -16.01
CA ALA A 558 1.54 -15.34 -15.35
C ALA A 558 2.24 -16.01 -14.16
N GLU A 559 1.45 -16.63 -13.27
CA GLU A 559 1.93 -17.32 -12.06
C GLU A 559 3.01 -18.37 -12.34
N ARG A 560 2.85 -19.12 -13.44
CA ARG A 560 3.82 -20.14 -13.87
C ARG A 560 5.07 -19.53 -14.48
N LEU A 561 4.91 -18.50 -15.32
CA LEU A 561 6.01 -17.81 -15.99
C LEU A 561 6.85 -16.97 -15.02
N GLU A 562 6.36 -16.63 -13.84
CA GLU A 562 7.20 -15.99 -12.81
C GLU A 562 8.39 -16.84 -12.37
N GLY A 563 8.33 -18.16 -12.56
CA GLY A 563 9.44 -19.09 -12.31
C GLY A 563 10.47 -19.19 -13.42
N VAL A 564 10.19 -18.57 -14.56
CA VAL A 564 11.05 -18.59 -15.73
C VAL A 564 12.06 -17.44 -15.65
N SER A 565 13.27 -17.68 -16.14
CA SER A 565 14.31 -16.65 -16.21
C SER A 565 13.99 -15.61 -17.29
N GLU A 566 14.45 -14.38 -17.12
CA GLU A 566 14.29 -13.30 -18.10
C GLU A 566 14.84 -13.70 -19.48
N LYS A 567 15.92 -14.49 -19.52
CA LYS A 567 16.50 -15.02 -20.76
C LYS A 567 15.56 -15.98 -21.49
N GLU A 568 14.88 -16.86 -20.76
CA GLU A 568 13.93 -17.79 -21.39
C GLU A 568 12.64 -17.07 -21.81
N LEU A 569 12.20 -16.06 -21.06
CA LEU A 569 11.12 -15.17 -21.49
C LEU A 569 11.51 -14.41 -22.78
N GLU A 570 12.73 -13.90 -22.84
CA GLU A 570 13.31 -13.25 -24.01
C GLU A 570 13.27 -14.18 -25.23
N GLU A 571 13.77 -15.42 -25.12
CA GLU A 571 13.79 -16.39 -26.22
C GLU A 571 12.38 -16.66 -26.78
N ARG A 572 11.37 -16.75 -25.91
CA ARG A 572 9.97 -16.98 -26.29
C ARG A 572 9.37 -15.76 -27.00
N LEU A 573 9.53 -14.58 -26.41
CA LEU A 573 8.97 -13.32 -26.94
C LEU A 573 9.64 -12.92 -28.26
N VAL A 574 10.96 -13.05 -28.35
CA VAL A 574 11.71 -12.82 -29.60
C VAL A 574 11.31 -13.81 -30.69
N GLY A 575 10.96 -15.07 -30.33
CA GLY A 575 10.39 -16.03 -31.27
C GLY A 575 9.10 -15.52 -31.94
N SER A 576 8.22 -14.88 -31.17
CA SER A 576 7.01 -14.25 -31.69
C SER A 576 7.30 -13.02 -32.54
N LEU A 577 8.21 -12.15 -32.09
CA LEU A 577 8.64 -10.98 -32.86
C LEU A 577 9.27 -11.37 -34.21
N ARG A 578 10.04 -12.46 -34.28
CA ARG A 578 10.58 -12.99 -35.54
C ARG A 578 9.48 -13.44 -36.51
N ARG A 579 8.36 -13.97 -36.01
CA ARG A 579 7.20 -14.32 -36.84
C ARG A 579 6.44 -13.09 -37.32
N MET A 580 6.27 -12.09 -36.45
CA MET A 580 5.59 -10.82 -36.79
C MET A 580 6.41 -9.99 -37.79
N TYR A 581 7.74 -10.03 -37.67
CA TYR A 581 8.67 -9.19 -38.42
C TYR A 581 9.76 -10.03 -39.12
N PRO A 582 9.39 -10.95 -40.05
CA PRO A 582 10.31 -11.93 -40.64
C PRO A 582 11.41 -11.32 -41.52
N THR A 583 11.22 -10.07 -41.92
CA THR A 583 12.08 -9.28 -42.79
C THR A 583 13.02 -8.34 -42.02
N VAL A 584 12.77 -8.12 -40.73
CA VAL A 584 13.63 -7.32 -39.87
C VAL A 584 14.86 -8.14 -39.51
N ALA A 585 16.03 -7.50 -39.56
CA ALA A 585 17.30 -8.15 -39.24
C ALA A 585 17.25 -8.76 -37.81
N PRO A 586 17.64 -10.04 -37.61
CA PRO A 586 17.51 -10.71 -36.32
C PRO A 586 18.18 -9.98 -35.15
N GLU A 587 19.23 -9.22 -35.41
CA GLU A 587 19.97 -8.44 -34.41
C GLU A 587 19.14 -7.28 -33.84
N LEU A 588 18.22 -6.71 -34.64
CA LEU A 588 17.32 -5.63 -34.21
C LEU A 588 16.15 -6.14 -33.37
N LEU A 589 15.79 -7.42 -33.53
CA LEU A 589 14.76 -8.09 -32.74
C LEU A 589 15.29 -8.53 -31.37
N GLN A 590 16.58 -8.38 -31.09
CA GLN A 590 17.19 -8.72 -29.81
C GLN A 590 17.04 -7.54 -28.83
N PRO A 591 16.34 -7.70 -27.70
CA PRO A 591 16.25 -6.63 -26.71
C PRO A 591 17.60 -6.42 -26.01
N LYS A 592 17.89 -5.17 -25.64
CA LYS A 592 19.03 -4.79 -24.79
C LYS A 592 18.85 -5.23 -23.34
N SER A 593 17.62 -5.26 -22.86
CA SER A 593 17.27 -5.84 -21.56
C SER A 593 15.83 -6.28 -21.53
N VAL A 594 15.57 -7.32 -20.74
CA VAL A 594 14.25 -7.82 -20.42
C VAL A 594 14.04 -7.74 -18.91
N VAL A 595 12.92 -7.17 -18.48
CA VAL A 595 12.53 -7.11 -17.06
C VAL A 595 11.07 -7.55 -16.95
N ALA A 596 10.80 -8.52 -16.09
CA ALA A 596 9.46 -9.05 -15.85
C ALA A 596 9.00 -8.75 -14.42
N THR A 597 7.75 -8.32 -14.27
CA THR A 597 7.09 -8.30 -12.96
C THR A 597 6.75 -9.72 -12.52
N ARG A 598 6.54 -9.89 -11.21
CA ARG A 598 6.22 -11.18 -10.58
C ARG A 598 5.28 -10.95 -9.41
N TRP A 599 4.04 -10.58 -9.70
CA TRP A 599 3.07 -10.17 -8.69
C TRP A 599 2.61 -11.32 -7.79
N HIS A 600 2.37 -12.51 -8.33
CA HIS A 600 1.96 -13.71 -7.60
C HIS A 600 2.99 -14.17 -6.56
N ARG A 601 4.30 -14.09 -6.85
CA ARG A 601 5.38 -14.40 -5.91
C ARG A 601 5.80 -13.23 -5.03
N SER A 602 5.21 -12.05 -5.22
CA SER A 602 5.48 -10.91 -4.36
C SER A 602 5.00 -11.19 -2.92
N PRO A 603 5.53 -10.52 -1.88
CA PRO A 603 5.07 -10.70 -0.50
C PRO A 603 3.57 -10.45 -0.28
N ILE A 604 2.92 -9.69 -1.17
CA ILE A 604 1.48 -9.37 -1.12
C ILE A 604 0.62 -10.21 -2.08
N GLN A 605 1.25 -11.07 -2.90
CA GLN A 605 0.70 -12.10 -3.79
C GLN A 605 -0.48 -11.71 -4.70
N GLY A 606 -0.18 -11.38 -5.96
CA GLY A 606 -1.13 -11.15 -7.04
C GLY A 606 -1.29 -9.67 -7.40
N SER A 607 -2.17 -9.39 -8.36
CA SER A 607 -2.34 -8.06 -8.95
C SER A 607 -3.53 -7.32 -8.36
N PHE A 608 -4.77 -7.75 -8.59
CA PHE A 608 -5.97 -7.06 -8.11
C PHE A 608 -7.18 -7.98 -7.97
N SER A 609 -8.22 -7.51 -7.27
CA SER A 609 -9.42 -8.30 -7.04
C SER A 609 -10.20 -8.54 -8.33
N VAL A 610 -10.91 -9.66 -8.40
CA VAL A 610 -11.69 -10.08 -9.57
C VAL A 610 -12.99 -10.72 -9.10
N MET A 611 -14.06 -10.56 -9.88
CA MET A 611 -15.34 -11.19 -9.56
C MET A 611 -15.38 -12.65 -10.02
N ARG A 612 -14.91 -13.56 -9.15
CA ARG A 612 -14.94 -15.01 -9.42
C ARG A 612 -16.33 -15.60 -9.23
N LEU A 613 -16.53 -16.79 -9.79
CA LEU A 613 -17.70 -17.62 -9.55
C LEU A 613 -18.08 -17.69 -8.07
N GLY A 614 -19.30 -17.26 -7.77
CA GLY A 614 -19.86 -17.25 -6.41
C GLY A 614 -19.45 -16.09 -5.53
N ALA A 615 -18.64 -15.14 -6.02
CA ALA A 615 -18.45 -13.83 -5.40
C ALA A 615 -19.48 -12.83 -5.97
N SER A 616 -19.76 -11.78 -5.21
CA SER A 616 -20.60 -10.65 -5.65
C SER A 616 -20.16 -9.36 -4.95
N GLY A 617 -20.69 -8.22 -5.38
CA GLY A 617 -20.42 -6.92 -4.80
C GLY A 617 -20.89 -6.83 -3.36
N GLN A 618 -21.87 -7.65 -2.98
CA GLN A 618 -22.27 -7.80 -1.58
C GLN A 618 -21.14 -8.32 -0.68
N ASP A 619 -20.23 -9.16 -1.22
CA ASP A 619 -19.04 -9.58 -0.48
C ASP A 619 -18.07 -8.42 -0.26
N MET A 620 -17.91 -7.53 -1.24
CA MET A 620 -17.10 -6.31 -1.09
C MET A 620 -17.72 -5.34 -0.08
N ASP A 621 -19.05 -5.17 -0.11
CA ASP A 621 -19.78 -4.38 0.90
C ASP A 621 -19.59 -4.95 2.31
N ASN A 622 -19.71 -6.28 2.47
CA ASN A 622 -19.45 -6.95 3.75
C ASN A 622 -17.99 -6.80 4.20
N TYR A 623 -17.04 -6.80 3.26
CA TYR A 623 -15.63 -6.58 3.56
C TYR A 623 -15.39 -5.12 4.00
N ALA A 624 -16.00 -4.14 3.34
CA ALA A 624 -15.89 -2.70 3.64
C ALA A 624 -16.58 -2.27 4.95
N GLU A 625 -17.50 -3.09 5.48
CA GLU A 625 -18.26 -2.78 6.69
C GLU A 625 -17.35 -2.57 7.91
N PRO A 626 -17.40 -1.42 8.63
CA PRO A 626 -16.58 -1.20 9.81
C PRO A 626 -17.08 -2.02 11.00
N LEU A 627 -16.18 -2.39 11.91
CA LEU A 627 -16.53 -2.95 13.21
C LEU A 627 -16.42 -1.84 14.26
N LEU A 628 -17.56 -1.36 14.73
CA LEU A 628 -17.65 -0.30 15.74
C LEU A 628 -17.84 -0.90 17.13
N ASP A 629 -17.26 -0.25 18.14
CA ASP A 629 -17.51 -0.56 19.56
C ASP A 629 -18.90 -0.06 19.99
N ASP A 630 -19.58 -0.79 20.88
CA ASP A 630 -20.89 -0.43 21.46
C ASP A 630 -20.86 0.92 22.20
N ALA A 631 -19.72 1.29 22.77
CA ALA A 631 -19.52 2.60 23.37
C ALA A 631 -19.21 3.71 22.34
N ASN A 632 -19.10 3.36 21.05
CA ASN A 632 -18.69 4.23 19.94
C ASN A 632 -17.39 5.01 20.24
N SER A 633 -16.49 4.43 21.04
CA SER A 633 -15.26 5.10 21.48
C SER A 633 -14.10 4.94 20.49
N GLY A 634 -14.19 3.97 19.58
CA GLY A 634 -13.21 3.65 18.53
C GLY A 634 -13.76 2.60 17.56
N GLY A 635 -12.99 2.19 16.55
CA GLY A 635 -13.43 1.18 15.57
C GLY A 635 -12.33 0.58 14.69
N LEU A 636 -12.65 -0.55 14.06
CA LEU A 636 -11.83 -1.21 13.05
C LEU A 636 -12.47 -0.99 11.68
N PHE A 637 -11.79 -0.22 10.83
CA PHE A 637 -12.26 0.15 9.50
C PHE A 637 -11.47 -0.60 8.44
N PHE A 638 -12.05 -0.77 7.26
CA PHE A 638 -11.42 -1.46 6.13
C PHE A 638 -11.40 -0.53 4.91
N ALA A 639 -10.30 -0.57 4.16
CA ALA A 639 -10.13 0.17 2.93
C ALA A 639 -9.24 -0.64 1.96
N GLY A 640 -9.32 -0.34 0.67
CA GLY A 640 -8.61 -1.08 -0.38
C GLY A 640 -9.46 -1.20 -1.63
N GLU A 641 -8.84 -1.49 -2.76
CA GLU A 641 -9.58 -1.66 -4.03
C GLU A 641 -10.66 -2.73 -3.95
N ALA A 642 -10.47 -3.80 -3.17
CA ALA A 642 -11.48 -4.84 -2.96
C ALA A 642 -12.61 -4.45 -1.99
N THR A 643 -12.74 -3.17 -1.61
CA THR A 643 -13.77 -2.65 -0.69
C THR A 643 -14.68 -1.58 -1.33
N ASP A 644 -14.50 -1.32 -2.63
CA ASP A 644 -15.34 -0.39 -3.41
C ASP A 644 -15.93 -1.17 -4.58
N LYS A 645 -17.17 -1.67 -4.43
CA LYS A 645 -17.79 -2.56 -5.42
C LYS A 645 -18.00 -1.91 -6.79
N ASP A 646 -18.15 -0.59 -6.83
CA ASP A 646 -18.42 0.13 -8.07
C ASP A 646 -17.10 0.42 -8.83
N HIS A 647 -15.94 0.31 -8.17
CA HIS A 647 -14.62 0.68 -8.73
C HIS A 647 -13.49 -0.26 -8.28
N TYR A 648 -13.77 -1.53 -8.05
CA TYR A 648 -12.76 -2.48 -7.56
C TYR A 648 -11.63 -2.67 -8.59
N ALA A 649 -10.53 -3.28 -8.18
CA ALA A 649 -9.33 -3.47 -9.01
C ALA A 649 -8.59 -2.20 -9.48
N THR A 650 -9.06 -1.00 -9.13
CA THR A 650 -8.48 0.27 -9.62
C THR A 650 -7.75 1.09 -8.54
N VAL A 651 -6.87 2.00 -9.01
CA VAL A 651 -6.24 3.00 -8.14
C VAL A 651 -7.26 3.98 -7.56
N HIS A 652 -8.28 4.36 -8.35
CA HIS A 652 -9.28 5.30 -7.90
C HIS A 652 -10.26 4.68 -6.90
N GLY A 653 -10.66 3.42 -7.05
CA GLY A 653 -11.40 2.68 -6.02
C GLY A 653 -10.60 2.51 -4.72
N ALA A 654 -9.28 2.24 -4.81
CA ALA A 654 -8.41 2.27 -3.64
C ALA A 654 -8.40 3.64 -2.95
N PHE A 655 -8.26 4.73 -3.71
CA PHE A 655 -8.28 6.09 -3.16
C PHE A 655 -9.63 6.45 -2.51
N ARG A 656 -10.73 6.12 -3.20
CA ARG A 656 -12.11 6.36 -2.73
C ARG A 656 -12.43 5.58 -1.48
N SER A 657 -12.09 4.30 -1.41
CA SER A 657 -12.26 3.49 -0.19
C SER A 657 -11.45 4.04 0.98
N GLY A 658 -10.21 4.49 0.75
CA GLY A 658 -9.40 5.17 1.75
C GLY A 658 -10.06 6.46 2.27
N ARG A 659 -10.57 7.30 1.37
CA ARG A 659 -11.35 8.49 1.73
C ARG A 659 -12.61 8.14 2.52
N SER A 660 -13.37 7.13 2.08
CA SER A 660 -14.59 6.70 2.76
C SER A 660 -14.29 6.21 4.18
N ALA A 661 -13.23 5.42 4.36
CA ALA A 661 -12.78 5.01 5.68
C ALA A 661 -12.43 6.21 6.58
N ALA A 662 -11.69 7.20 6.05
CA ALA A 662 -11.37 8.43 6.78
C ALA A 662 -12.62 9.22 7.18
N GLU A 663 -13.59 9.38 6.28
CA GLU A 663 -14.87 10.05 6.56
C GLU A 663 -15.67 9.33 7.64
N ARG A 664 -15.72 7.99 7.60
CA ARG A 664 -16.38 7.15 8.63
C ARG A 664 -15.67 7.24 9.98
N VAL A 665 -14.34 7.28 10.01
CA VAL A 665 -13.55 7.50 11.24
C VAL A 665 -13.87 8.86 11.85
N VAL A 666 -13.88 9.93 11.05
CA VAL A 666 -14.25 11.28 11.52
C VAL A 666 -15.68 11.31 12.04
N ALA A 667 -16.62 10.67 11.34
CA ALA A 667 -18.01 10.58 11.77
C ALA A 667 -18.16 9.84 13.11
N ALA A 668 -17.43 8.74 13.31
CA ALA A 668 -17.42 8.00 14.56
C ALA A 668 -16.91 8.88 15.71
N ILE A 669 -15.77 9.56 15.54
CA ILE A 669 -15.18 10.46 16.54
C ILE A 669 -16.16 11.59 16.90
N LEU A 670 -16.86 12.15 15.91
CA LEU A 670 -17.86 13.19 16.14
C LEU A 670 -19.06 12.70 16.93
N HIS A 671 -19.55 11.51 16.61
CA HIS A 671 -20.67 10.91 17.34
C HIS A 671 -20.32 10.70 18.82
N THR A 672 -19.11 10.22 19.12
CA THR A 672 -18.58 10.11 20.50
C THR A 672 -18.55 11.47 21.18
N THR A 673 -18.00 12.50 20.51
CA THR A 673 -17.85 13.85 21.07
C THR A 673 -19.20 14.48 21.41
N VAL A 674 -20.19 14.33 20.52
CA VAL A 674 -21.55 14.86 20.74
C VAL A 674 -22.25 14.14 21.89
N ASN A 675 -22.10 12.82 22.01
CA ASN A 675 -22.72 12.06 23.09
C ASN A 675 -22.07 12.37 24.44
N ALA A 676 -20.73 12.48 24.50
CA ALA A 676 -20.01 12.92 25.69
C ALA A 676 -20.41 14.34 26.12
N ALA A 677 -20.72 15.24 25.18
CA ALA A 677 -21.19 16.59 25.49
C ALA A 677 -22.65 16.63 26.01
N LYS A 678 -23.49 15.63 25.69
CA LYS A 678 -24.88 15.53 26.16
C LYS A 678 -24.99 14.96 27.57
N GLU A 679 -24.07 14.10 27.98
CA GLU A 679 -24.09 13.44 29.29
C GLU A 679 -24.14 14.40 30.50
N PRO A 680 -23.30 15.46 30.57
CA PRO A 680 -23.36 16.44 31.65
C PRO A 680 -24.69 17.18 31.70
N LEU A 681 -25.24 17.56 30.53
CA LEU A 681 -26.53 18.25 30.43
C LEU A 681 -27.69 17.39 30.93
N ILE A 682 -27.68 16.09 30.61
CA ILE A 682 -28.69 15.14 31.09
C ILE A 682 -28.57 14.96 32.61
N ASN A 683 -27.36 14.82 33.12
CA ASN A 683 -27.11 14.70 34.56
C ASN A 683 -27.51 15.96 35.34
N ASP A 684 -27.27 17.14 34.78
CA ASP A 684 -27.71 18.42 35.34
C ASP A 684 -29.24 18.52 35.39
N VAL A 685 -29.93 18.10 34.33
CA VAL A 685 -31.41 18.03 34.30
C VAL A 685 -31.93 17.08 35.38
N PHE A 686 -31.38 15.87 35.49
CA PHE A 686 -31.78 14.91 36.54
C PHE A 686 -31.47 15.43 37.95
N ALA A 687 -30.35 16.13 38.15
CA ALA A 687 -30.02 16.75 39.43
C ALA A 687 -31.03 17.84 39.81
N ILE A 688 -31.46 18.66 38.84
CA ILE A 688 -32.49 19.68 39.03
C ILE A 688 -33.85 19.04 39.37
N GLU A 689 -34.27 18.01 38.63
CA GLU A 689 -35.52 17.30 38.90
C GLU A 689 -35.55 16.67 40.31
N LYS A 690 -34.43 16.06 40.71
CA LYS A 690 -34.28 15.49 42.06
C LYS A 690 -34.32 16.56 43.16
N GLN A 691 -33.73 17.73 42.90
CA GLN A 691 -33.77 18.85 43.83
C GLN A 691 -35.20 19.42 43.98
N ILE A 692 -35.92 19.58 42.87
CA ILE A 692 -37.33 20.02 42.86
C ILE A 692 -38.21 19.06 43.66
N ALA A 693 -38.04 17.74 43.48
CA ALA A 693 -38.78 16.72 44.23
C ALA A 693 -38.49 16.77 45.74
N LEU A 694 -37.23 16.99 46.12
CA LEU A 694 -36.81 17.13 47.52
C LEU A 694 -37.43 18.37 48.17
N ASP A 695 -37.44 19.50 47.46
CA ASP A 695 -37.99 20.75 47.96
C ASP A 695 -39.53 20.70 48.05
N HIS A 696 -40.21 19.99 47.13
CA HIS A 696 -41.64 19.72 47.24
C HIS A 696 -41.98 18.89 48.49
N THR A 697 -41.17 17.88 48.80
CA THR A 697 -41.36 17.02 49.97
C THR A 697 -41.17 17.80 51.27
N LYS A 698 -40.16 18.69 51.33
CA LYS A 698 -39.94 19.60 52.47
C LYS A 698 -41.11 20.58 52.66
N LEU A 699 -41.69 21.10 51.57
CA LEU A 699 -42.86 21.98 51.64
C LEU A 699 -44.10 21.25 52.19
N GLU A 700 -44.31 19.99 51.79
CA GLU A 700 -45.39 19.16 52.33
C GLU A 700 -45.22 18.83 53.81
N GLU A 701 -43.98 18.54 54.26
CA GLU A 701 -43.68 18.31 55.67
C GLU A 701 -43.89 19.58 56.52
N ALA A 702 -43.46 20.74 56.02
CA ALA A 702 -43.68 22.03 56.66
C ALA A 702 -45.18 22.37 56.75
N ALA A 703 -45.96 22.06 55.71
CA ALA A 703 -47.41 22.25 55.71
C ALA A 703 -48.10 21.33 56.75
N LYS A 704 -47.67 20.07 56.87
CA LYS A 704 -48.18 19.14 57.90
C LYS A 704 -47.83 19.59 59.32
N GLN A 705 -46.61 20.06 59.57
CA GLN A 705 -46.22 20.60 60.88
C GLN A 705 -47.01 21.85 61.23
N ARG A 706 -47.23 22.75 60.27
CA ARG A 706 -48.07 23.94 60.48
C ARG A 706 -49.51 23.57 60.82
N SER A 707 -50.08 22.60 60.10
CA SER A 707 -51.44 22.14 60.37
C SER A 707 -51.59 21.42 61.71
N SER A 708 -50.52 20.78 62.23
CA SER A 708 -50.55 20.20 63.58
C SER A 708 -50.39 21.25 64.68
N LEU A 709 -49.62 22.31 64.44
CA LEU A 709 -49.46 23.46 65.34
C LEU A 709 -50.73 24.32 65.42
N GLU A 710 -51.49 24.43 64.33
CA GLU A 710 -52.78 25.13 64.30
C GLU A 710 -53.92 24.31 64.95
N ALA A 711 -53.71 22.99 65.14
CA ALA A 711 -54.68 22.08 65.78
C ALA A 711 -54.42 21.84 67.29
N SER A 712 -53.27 22.27 67.82
CA SER A 712 -52.93 22.28 69.26
C SER A 712 -53.20 23.64 69.87
#